data_AF-A0A4W4E077-F1
#
_entry.id   AF-A0A4W4E077-F1
#
_cell.length_a   1.000
_cell.length_b   1.000
_cell.length_c   1.000
_cell.angle_alpha   90.00
_cell.angle_beta   90.00
_cell.angle_gamma   90.00
#
_symmetry.space_group_name_H-M   'P 1'
#
loop_
_entity.id
_entity.type
_entity.pdbx_description
1 polymer ?
#
loop_
_entity_poly.entity_id
_entity_poly.type
_entity_poly.pdbx_seq_one_letter_code
_entity_poly.pdbx_strand_id
1 'polypeptide(L)'
;MRIKYQRVIEGIAQRGEYKLLNDIYTDLYITESGKTGDETEMKIVEASKNQETSETPIKCNDMFKRLTEQDKPIRTMLTQGIAGIGKSFSVQKFILEWAKGSRNQDIKFIFPLPFRELNLKEGKHSLMEILNQFFPQTKGLRFREKYKVMFVFDGLDECRLPLKFKTNESCFDVTHQASLDVLLTNLIKGNLLPSALIWITTRPAAAAKIPAEFIDCVTELRGFNDEQKIEYFRKRISNENLANNIIDHITGSRVLYVMCHIPVFCWISSTVLERLMEVKKSDTPKTLTQMYIRFLIFQTMQQNYKYDDHDEHALDIPWDKKGFLALGKLAFEHLKKNNFLFYSHDLSSCDIDINDMSVYSGVCTQETGMFLGTTYSFMHLSIQEFIAALYAYVSADNDKKNVFLDQNEAQRNENEAMIGLLKTAINKAMESENGHLDLFLRFLLGLSLESNQHFIRGLLTQEKGSSHSQQEIVDYIKAKFEEDSSPDRTVNLFHCLNELNDRSLVNEMQNQIKEGKLSMTELSRTQWSALLYVLLTSDEDLDNFDLRKFVSSEECLRRLLPVVETATTAWLNECNLTEGSCMDLVKILSSVSSKMIELDMSSNTLQDSGVKQLSEGLKSPNCKLEILRLNNCGLTEEICSVIATVISLESCTLKELELSENNLQNSGVEQLMVGLANPHVQLKILRLCKCSIKEEGCSAVASALAANPSHLKELDLTGNNVGVLGVKVLSTILNNSCCKLETLKLSDCSITGEGYFALASALKSNSCLTELDLRGNDPGDKGVKLLTDLVEDQSSTFKTLRLLKSPDAEEAHVSLTKLLNTNPLLLIELDLSAKIQSQSVVKKLPALLEDSHCRLQILRLNNNNISEKDCCALVSALCSNPSYLRELDLSLNTLGLSGMERLNSFLENPHCILQKLGLKNCSITEEGYSAMVSSLEKHTPQLRELDLGGNKIEDSGLKQLSALLKNSSCNLTKLKLCNCHITEEGYKALASALESNPSSHLTELHLRGNYPGKSGVKLLKGLLADPNHKLKKLMLLNPDAEESCSFLAQVLDTDPLLLTEMNLSEKIQGNSDVRKLCTFLQDSHCGLQKLKLVVLFVFTK
;
A
#
# COMPACT_ATOMS: atom_id res chain seq x y z
N MET A 1 -36.65 -42.18 -24.58
CA MET A 1 -35.90 -40.91 -24.49
C MET A 1 -36.35 -40.04 -23.32
N ARG A 2 -37.60 -39.54 -23.27
CA ARG A 2 -38.06 -38.66 -22.18
C ARG A 2 -37.77 -39.21 -20.77
N ILE A 3 -38.17 -40.45 -20.47
CA ILE A 3 -37.90 -41.07 -19.15
C ILE A 3 -36.39 -41.24 -18.89
N LYS A 4 -35.61 -41.58 -19.93
CA LYS A 4 -34.15 -41.83 -19.83
C LYS A 4 -33.38 -40.55 -19.46
N TYR A 5 -33.72 -39.41 -20.07
CA TYR A 5 -32.96 -38.15 -19.92
C TYR A 5 -33.62 -37.12 -18.99
N GLN A 6 -34.80 -37.41 -18.44
CA GLN A 6 -35.48 -36.50 -17.51
C GLN A 6 -34.85 -36.47 -16.12
N ARG A 7 -34.17 -37.56 -15.73
CA ARG A 7 -33.54 -37.73 -14.42
C ARG A 7 -32.04 -37.81 -14.61
N VAL A 8 -31.30 -37.11 -13.77
CA VAL A 8 -29.84 -37.24 -13.66
C VAL A 8 -29.54 -38.04 -12.41
N ILE A 9 -28.55 -38.92 -12.51
CA ILE A 9 -28.02 -39.64 -11.37
C ILE A 9 -26.87 -38.80 -10.82
N GLU A 10 -27.03 -38.26 -9.61
CA GLU A 10 -25.94 -37.70 -8.83
C GLU A 10 -25.48 -38.76 -7.82
N GLY A 11 -24.34 -39.40 -8.05
CA GLY A 11 -23.81 -40.41 -7.12
C GLY A 11 -24.49 -41.80 -7.17
N ILE A 12 -24.64 -42.45 -6.01
CA ILE A 12 -25.02 -43.87 -5.86
C ILE A 12 -26.46 -44.11 -6.32
N ALA A 13 -26.62 -44.87 -7.40
CA ALA A 13 -27.92 -45.35 -7.83
C ALA A 13 -28.41 -46.49 -6.92
N GLN A 14 -29.13 -46.20 -5.83
CA GLN A 14 -30.39 -46.89 -5.48
C GLN A 14 -31.17 -46.29 -4.29
N ARG A 15 -32.49 -46.16 -4.52
CA ARG A 15 -33.61 -45.67 -3.68
C ARG A 15 -33.63 -44.16 -3.36
N GLY A 16 -34.22 -43.38 -4.29
CA GLY A 16 -35.05 -42.21 -3.91
C GLY A 16 -34.64 -40.85 -4.47
N GLU A 17 -33.36 -40.58 -4.70
CA GLU A 17 -32.90 -39.22 -5.03
C GLU A 17 -32.58 -39.07 -6.53
N TYR A 18 -33.63 -38.98 -7.34
CA TYR A 18 -33.49 -38.50 -8.72
C TYR A 18 -33.78 -37.00 -8.76
N LYS A 19 -32.77 -36.17 -9.04
CA LYS A 19 -33.02 -34.76 -9.39
C LYS A 19 -33.45 -34.67 -10.85
N LEU A 20 -34.44 -33.82 -11.13
CA LEU A 20 -34.85 -33.57 -12.50
C LEU A 20 -33.76 -32.73 -13.17
N LEU A 21 -33.34 -33.11 -14.38
CA LEU A 21 -32.32 -32.35 -15.13
C LEU A 21 -32.68 -30.87 -15.23
N ASN A 22 -33.96 -30.54 -15.39
CA ASN A 22 -34.43 -29.16 -15.48
C ASN A 22 -34.20 -28.33 -14.21
N ASP A 23 -34.15 -28.95 -13.04
CA ASP A 23 -34.06 -28.24 -11.76
C ASP A 23 -32.60 -27.84 -11.46
N ILE A 24 -31.64 -28.56 -12.03
CA ILE A 24 -30.20 -28.35 -11.81
C ILE A 24 -29.48 -27.78 -13.05
N TYR A 25 -30.09 -27.84 -14.23
CA TYR A 25 -29.45 -27.39 -15.46
C TYR A 25 -29.32 -25.87 -15.49
N THR A 26 -28.09 -25.43 -15.70
CA THR A 26 -27.71 -24.04 -15.95
C THR A 26 -27.15 -23.99 -17.37
N ASP A 27 -27.61 -23.03 -18.17
CA ASP A 27 -27.18 -22.91 -19.57
C ASP A 27 -25.66 -22.71 -19.61
N LEU A 28 -24.99 -23.38 -20.54
CA LEU A 28 -23.53 -23.29 -20.71
C LEU A 28 -23.18 -22.23 -21.75
N TYR A 29 -22.07 -21.54 -21.55
CA TYR A 29 -21.55 -20.58 -22.52
C TYR A 29 -20.90 -21.33 -23.71
N ILE A 30 -21.45 -21.14 -24.92
CA ILE A 30 -21.00 -21.79 -26.16
C ILE A 30 -20.64 -20.72 -27.18
N THR A 31 -19.49 -20.90 -27.84
CA THR A 31 -18.95 -19.99 -28.88
C THR A 31 -18.61 -20.77 -30.14
N GLU A 32 -18.64 -20.12 -31.32
CA GLU A 32 -18.14 -20.70 -32.57
C GLU A 32 -16.64 -20.42 -32.68
N SER A 33 -15.82 -21.46 -32.85
CA SER A 33 -14.36 -21.30 -32.86
C SER A 33 -13.82 -21.24 -34.29
N GLY A 34 -12.98 -20.23 -34.57
CA GLY A 34 -12.45 -19.96 -35.92
C GLY A 34 -11.28 -20.86 -36.36
N LYS A 35 -10.58 -21.55 -35.44
CA LYS A 35 -9.45 -22.45 -35.74
C LYS A 35 -9.23 -23.47 -34.61
N THR A 36 -8.85 -24.69 -34.95
CA THR A 36 -8.31 -25.71 -34.02
C THR A 36 -6.84 -25.39 -33.69
N GLY A 37 -6.56 -24.81 -32.53
CA GLY A 37 -5.19 -24.58 -32.08
C GLY A 37 -5.09 -23.91 -30.71
N ASP A 38 -4.53 -24.66 -29.75
CA ASP A 38 -4.00 -24.31 -28.43
C ASP A 38 -4.69 -23.18 -27.66
N GLU A 39 -5.67 -23.59 -26.86
CA GLU A 39 -6.21 -22.77 -25.77
C GLU A 39 -5.58 -23.17 -24.44
N THR A 40 -4.94 -22.19 -23.81
CA THR A 40 -4.17 -22.29 -22.56
C THR A 40 -5.01 -21.88 -21.34
N GLU A 41 -4.68 -22.39 -20.15
CA GLU A 41 -5.38 -22.04 -18.88
C GLU A 41 -5.37 -20.52 -18.61
N MET A 42 -4.37 -19.81 -19.16
CA MET A 42 -4.23 -18.36 -19.10
C MET A 42 -5.38 -17.59 -19.77
N LYS A 43 -5.87 -18.07 -20.92
CA LYS A 43 -7.00 -17.44 -21.61
C LYS A 43 -8.32 -17.64 -20.88
N ILE A 44 -8.43 -18.64 -19.99
CA ILE A 44 -9.65 -18.86 -19.19
C ILE A 44 -9.79 -17.77 -18.12
N VAL A 45 -8.69 -17.34 -17.50
CA VAL A 45 -8.72 -16.22 -16.54
C VAL A 45 -8.96 -14.89 -17.24
N GLU A 46 -8.34 -14.67 -18.40
CA GLU A 46 -8.62 -13.49 -19.24
C GLU A 46 -10.06 -13.50 -19.77
N ALA A 47 -10.56 -14.60 -20.31
CA ALA A 47 -11.92 -14.71 -20.88
C ALA A 47 -13.02 -14.75 -19.81
N SER A 48 -12.71 -15.15 -18.56
CA SER A 48 -13.68 -15.04 -17.45
C SER A 48 -14.00 -13.58 -17.10
N LYS A 49 -13.13 -12.63 -17.47
CA LYS A 49 -13.29 -11.20 -17.17
C LYS A 49 -13.44 -10.31 -18.40
N ASN A 50 -12.86 -10.69 -19.54
CA ASN A 50 -12.92 -9.92 -20.78
C ASN A 50 -14.19 -10.28 -21.56
N GLN A 51 -15.21 -9.42 -21.46
CA GLN A 51 -16.39 -9.44 -22.33
C GLN A 51 -16.13 -8.83 -23.74
N GLU A 52 -14.88 -8.49 -24.07
CA GLU A 52 -14.53 -7.74 -25.30
C GLU A 52 -13.85 -8.57 -26.42
N THR A 53 -13.90 -9.90 -26.39
CA THR A 53 -13.75 -10.65 -27.65
C THR A 53 -15.10 -10.67 -28.36
N SER A 54 -15.13 -10.22 -29.61
CA SER A 54 -16.30 -10.10 -30.48
C SER A 54 -16.91 -11.44 -30.90
N GLU A 55 -16.97 -12.42 -30.00
CA GLU A 55 -17.46 -13.78 -30.26
C GLU A 55 -18.93 -13.87 -29.87
N THR A 56 -19.80 -14.14 -30.86
CA THR A 56 -21.24 -14.23 -30.64
C THR A 56 -21.61 -15.51 -29.88
N PRO A 57 -22.25 -15.41 -28.70
CA PRO A 57 -22.68 -16.59 -27.95
C PRO A 57 -23.81 -17.33 -28.66
N ILE A 58 -23.70 -18.66 -28.72
CA ILE A 58 -24.67 -19.54 -29.37
C ILE A 58 -25.44 -20.31 -28.31
N LYS A 59 -26.78 -20.37 -28.43
CA LYS A 59 -27.57 -21.25 -27.57
C LYS A 59 -27.47 -22.69 -28.07
N CYS A 60 -27.37 -23.66 -27.16
CA CYS A 60 -27.31 -25.09 -27.48
C CYS A 60 -28.42 -25.57 -28.46
N ASN A 61 -29.61 -24.97 -28.40
CA ASN A 61 -30.71 -25.31 -29.32
C ASN A 61 -30.61 -24.67 -30.72
N ASP A 62 -29.78 -23.64 -30.86
CA ASP A 62 -29.64 -22.87 -32.08
C ASP A 62 -28.36 -23.25 -32.85
N MET A 63 -27.58 -24.23 -32.37
CA MET A 63 -26.29 -24.59 -32.96
C MET A 63 -26.36 -25.01 -34.44
N PHE A 64 -27.45 -25.65 -34.87
CA PHE A 64 -27.65 -26.04 -36.28
C PHE A 64 -28.42 -24.98 -37.11
N LYS A 65 -28.67 -23.79 -36.55
CA LYS A 65 -29.33 -22.66 -37.25
C LYS A 65 -28.27 -21.71 -37.82
N ARG A 66 -28.57 -21.09 -38.96
CA ARG A 66 -27.64 -20.16 -39.64
C ARG A 66 -27.50 -18.85 -38.85
N LEU A 67 -26.27 -18.33 -38.77
CA LEU A 67 -26.00 -17.00 -38.24
C LEU A 67 -26.19 -15.92 -39.33
N THR A 68 -25.93 -16.22 -40.60
CA THR A 68 -26.23 -15.34 -41.74
C THR A 68 -26.84 -16.07 -42.96
N GLU A 69 -27.53 -15.35 -43.86
CA GLU A 69 -28.13 -15.95 -45.08
C GLU A 69 -27.10 -16.45 -46.11
N GLN A 70 -25.83 -16.06 -45.98
CA GLN A 70 -24.73 -16.37 -46.91
C GLN A 70 -23.95 -17.66 -46.56
N ASP A 71 -24.21 -18.27 -45.40
CA ASP A 71 -23.45 -19.43 -44.91
C ASP A 71 -23.90 -20.78 -45.51
N LYS A 72 -22.92 -21.68 -45.73
CA LYS A 72 -23.16 -23.07 -46.14
C LYS A 72 -23.98 -23.82 -45.08
N PRO A 73 -24.86 -24.76 -45.46
CA PRO A 73 -25.64 -25.53 -44.50
C PRO A 73 -24.74 -26.43 -43.64
N ILE A 74 -24.87 -26.33 -42.31
CA ILE A 74 -24.12 -27.13 -41.33
C ILE A 74 -24.71 -28.55 -41.28
N ARG A 75 -23.93 -29.57 -41.66
CA ARG A 75 -24.29 -30.98 -41.54
C ARG A 75 -23.59 -31.65 -40.36
N THR A 76 -22.27 -31.50 -40.27
CA THR A 76 -21.43 -32.08 -39.22
C THR A 76 -20.93 -30.99 -38.28
N MET A 77 -21.33 -31.08 -37.02
CA MET A 77 -20.88 -30.21 -35.94
C MET A 77 -19.98 -30.97 -34.96
N LEU A 78 -18.81 -30.40 -34.67
CA LEU A 78 -17.92 -30.89 -33.64
C LEU A 78 -17.91 -29.91 -32.45
N THR A 79 -18.45 -30.34 -31.31
CA THR A 79 -18.39 -29.56 -30.07
C THR A 79 -17.23 -30.04 -29.21
N GLN A 80 -16.27 -29.15 -28.99
CA GLN A 80 -15.13 -29.40 -28.11
C GLN A 80 -15.30 -28.71 -26.75
N GLY A 81 -14.58 -29.21 -25.76
CA GLY A 81 -14.46 -28.57 -24.45
C GLY A 81 -13.70 -29.45 -23.48
N ILE A 82 -13.17 -28.85 -22.42
CA ILE A 82 -12.37 -29.56 -21.40
C ILE A 82 -13.19 -30.60 -20.63
N ALA A 83 -12.51 -31.45 -19.86
CA ALA A 83 -13.18 -32.46 -19.04
C ALA A 83 -14.15 -31.81 -18.04
N GLY A 84 -15.34 -32.38 -17.85
CA GLY A 84 -16.29 -31.91 -16.84
C GLY A 84 -17.07 -30.65 -17.20
N ILE A 85 -16.79 -30.06 -18.37
CA ILE A 85 -17.42 -28.80 -18.81
C ILE A 85 -18.92 -28.91 -19.13
N GLY A 86 -19.47 -30.12 -19.19
CA GLY A 86 -20.91 -30.35 -19.43
C GLY A 86 -21.30 -30.74 -20.87
N LYS A 87 -20.38 -31.28 -21.68
CA LYS A 87 -20.65 -31.79 -23.05
C LYS A 87 -21.83 -32.76 -23.09
N SER A 88 -21.76 -33.86 -22.35
CA SER A 88 -22.82 -34.88 -22.29
C SER A 88 -24.13 -34.31 -21.72
N PHE A 89 -24.06 -33.43 -20.71
CA PHE A 89 -25.26 -32.76 -20.17
C PHE A 89 -25.96 -31.88 -21.20
N SER A 90 -25.20 -31.21 -22.08
CA SER A 90 -25.77 -30.43 -23.19
C SER A 90 -26.50 -31.32 -24.19
N VAL A 91 -25.93 -32.46 -24.54
CA VAL A 91 -26.56 -33.47 -25.39
C VAL A 91 -27.85 -34.01 -24.74
N GLN A 92 -27.79 -34.37 -23.46
CA GLN A 92 -28.96 -34.85 -22.72
C GLN A 92 -30.08 -33.81 -22.67
N LYS A 93 -29.73 -32.54 -22.43
CA LYS A 93 -30.69 -31.43 -22.41
C LYS A 93 -31.36 -31.23 -23.77
N PHE A 94 -30.58 -31.21 -24.85
CA PHE A 94 -31.09 -31.08 -26.22
C PHE A 94 -32.07 -32.20 -26.56
N ILE A 95 -31.72 -33.45 -26.26
CA ILE A 95 -32.58 -34.62 -26.50
C ILE A 95 -33.83 -34.59 -25.62
N LEU A 96 -33.72 -34.14 -24.37
CA LEU A 96 -34.87 -34.04 -23.45
C LEU A 96 -35.90 -33.02 -23.96
N GLU A 97 -35.47 -31.86 -24.45
CA GLU A 97 -36.35 -30.83 -25.00
C GLU A 97 -37.02 -31.28 -26.30
N TRP A 98 -36.28 -31.97 -27.17
CA TRP A 98 -36.86 -32.63 -28.35
C TRP A 98 -37.91 -33.67 -27.96
N ALA A 99 -37.60 -34.54 -27.01
CA ALA A 99 -38.50 -35.62 -26.56
C ALA A 99 -39.73 -35.11 -25.77
N LYS A 100 -39.67 -33.89 -25.21
CA LYS A 100 -40.81 -33.21 -24.57
C LYS A 100 -41.71 -32.49 -25.57
N GLY A 101 -41.27 -32.31 -26.82
CA GLY A 101 -41.99 -31.53 -27.83
C GLY A 101 -41.79 -30.03 -27.72
N SER A 102 -40.85 -29.55 -26.89
CA SER A 102 -40.70 -28.12 -26.61
C SER A 102 -39.83 -27.36 -27.61
N ARG A 103 -38.81 -28.02 -28.20
CA ARG A 103 -37.89 -27.43 -29.19
C ARG A 103 -37.43 -28.48 -30.23
N ASN A 104 -36.78 -28.05 -31.31
CA ASN A 104 -36.13 -28.89 -32.36
C ASN A 104 -37.06 -29.90 -33.06
N GLN A 105 -38.34 -29.56 -33.23
CA GLN A 105 -39.35 -30.44 -33.84
C GLN A 105 -39.23 -30.57 -35.37
N ASP A 106 -38.33 -29.80 -35.99
CA ASP A 106 -37.93 -29.97 -37.38
C ASP A 106 -37.13 -31.27 -37.60
N ILE A 107 -36.54 -31.85 -36.55
CA ILE A 107 -35.84 -33.13 -36.58
C ILE A 107 -36.80 -34.26 -36.23
N LYS A 108 -37.00 -35.21 -37.14
CA LYS A 108 -37.95 -36.31 -36.97
C LYS A 108 -37.41 -37.43 -36.07
N PHE A 109 -36.12 -37.73 -36.18
CA PHE A 109 -35.46 -38.80 -35.43
C PHE A 109 -34.10 -38.33 -34.91
N ILE A 110 -33.82 -38.60 -33.64
CA ILE A 110 -32.50 -38.40 -33.02
C ILE A 110 -32.00 -39.75 -32.51
N PHE A 111 -30.81 -40.16 -32.96
CA PHE A 111 -30.11 -41.37 -32.54
C PHE A 111 -28.85 -41.03 -31.74
N PRO A 112 -28.94 -40.99 -30.40
CA PRO A 112 -27.76 -40.86 -29.56
C PRO A 112 -26.98 -42.18 -29.50
N LEU A 113 -25.73 -42.15 -29.94
CA LEU A 113 -24.82 -43.28 -30.00
C LEU A 113 -23.50 -42.92 -29.30
N PRO A 114 -23.39 -43.17 -27.98
CA PRO A 114 -22.15 -42.91 -27.23
C PRO A 114 -21.00 -43.78 -27.74
N PHE A 115 -19.80 -43.22 -27.91
CA PHE A 115 -18.64 -43.98 -28.38
C PHE A 115 -18.26 -45.13 -27.43
N ARG A 116 -18.44 -44.93 -26.11
CA ARG A 116 -18.28 -45.99 -25.10
C ARG A 116 -19.08 -47.26 -25.37
N GLU A 117 -20.35 -47.12 -25.78
CA GLU A 117 -21.21 -48.26 -26.09
C GLU A 117 -20.89 -48.84 -27.48
N LEU A 118 -20.51 -47.99 -28.43
CA LEU A 118 -20.10 -48.40 -29.78
C LEU A 118 -18.83 -49.26 -29.76
N ASN A 119 -17.87 -48.97 -28.86
CA ASN A 119 -16.63 -49.74 -28.72
C ASN A 119 -16.86 -51.23 -28.38
N LEU A 120 -18.01 -51.59 -27.80
CA LEU A 120 -18.36 -52.96 -27.43
C LEU A 120 -18.82 -53.82 -28.65
N LYS A 121 -18.96 -53.21 -29.83
CA LYS A 121 -19.40 -53.91 -31.03
C LYS A 121 -18.22 -54.55 -31.76
N GLU A 122 -18.21 -55.88 -31.75
CA GLU A 122 -17.27 -56.68 -32.54
C GLU A 122 -17.95 -57.29 -33.78
N GLY A 123 -17.17 -57.54 -34.83
CA GLY A 123 -17.65 -58.14 -36.08
C GLY A 123 -18.18 -57.15 -37.12
N LYS A 124 -18.83 -57.68 -38.16
CA LYS A 124 -19.45 -56.89 -39.24
C LYS A 124 -20.95 -56.73 -38.96
N HIS A 125 -21.44 -55.50 -39.07
CA HIS A 125 -22.85 -55.14 -38.88
C HIS A 125 -23.27 -54.18 -39.99
N SER A 126 -24.56 -54.02 -40.24
CA SER A 126 -25.10 -52.90 -41.02
C SER A 126 -25.51 -51.72 -40.12
N LEU A 127 -25.63 -50.52 -40.68
CA LEU A 127 -26.09 -49.35 -39.92
C LEU A 127 -27.48 -49.59 -39.31
N MET A 128 -28.37 -50.26 -40.06
CA MET A 128 -29.71 -50.62 -39.57
C MET A 128 -29.68 -51.67 -38.46
N GLU A 129 -28.75 -52.63 -38.50
CA GLU A 129 -28.56 -53.60 -37.40
C GLU A 129 -28.10 -52.91 -36.12
N ILE A 130 -27.14 -51.97 -36.21
CA ILE A 130 -26.69 -51.17 -35.08
C ILE A 130 -27.88 -50.38 -34.50
N LEU A 131 -28.63 -49.66 -35.33
CA LEU A 131 -29.78 -48.90 -34.88
C LEU A 131 -30.86 -49.77 -34.21
N ASN A 132 -31.18 -50.93 -34.78
CA ASN A 132 -32.16 -51.85 -34.21
C ASN A 132 -31.70 -52.50 -32.90
N GLN A 133 -30.39 -52.59 -32.67
CA GLN A 133 -29.83 -53.09 -31.41
C GLN A 133 -29.89 -52.02 -30.32
N PHE A 134 -29.49 -50.77 -30.62
CA PHE A 134 -29.59 -49.65 -29.67
C PHE A 134 -31.03 -49.21 -29.42
N PHE A 135 -31.88 -49.30 -30.45
CA PHE A 135 -33.27 -48.86 -30.43
C PHE A 135 -34.16 -49.95 -31.03
N PRO A 136 -34.52 -51.01 -30.27
CA PRO A 136 -35.36 -52.10 -30.77
C PRO A 136 -36.69 -51.66 -31.40
N GLN A 137 -37.18 -50.48 -31.02
CA GLN A 137 -38.40 -49.88 -31.56
C GLN A 137 -38.25 -49.39 -33.01
N THR A 138 -37.04 -49.35 -33.57
CA THR A 138 -36.78 -48.94 -34.96
C THR A 138 -36.82 -50.11 -35.95
N LYS A 139 -37.11 -51.34 -35.49
CA LYS A 139 -37.24 -52.50 -36.40
C LYS A 139 -38.30 -52.23 -37.47
N GLY A 140 -37.88 -52.26 -38.74
CA GLY A 140 -38.73 -51.98 -39.91
C GLY A 140 -38.75 -50.51 -40.36
N LEU A 141 -37.99 -49.62 -39.71
CA LEU A 141 -37.87 -48.22 -40.12
C LEU A 141 -37.17 -48.09 -41.48
N ARG A 142 -37.70 -47.25 -42.36
CA ARG A 142 -37.05 -46.86 -43.63
C ARG A 142 -36.84 -45.35 -43.66
N PHE A 143 -35.59 -44.93 -43.86
CA PHE A 143 -35.26 -43.52 -44.04
C PHE A 143 -35.82 -43.04 -45.39
N ARG A 144 -36.60 -41.95 -45.36
CA ARG A 144 -37.08 -41.24 -46.56
C ARG A 144 -36.42 -39.88 -46.59
N GLU A 145 -36.10 -39.37 -47.78
CA GLU A 145 -35.40 -38.08 -47.98
C GLU A 145 -36.10 -36.89 -47.30
N LYS A 146 -37.42 -36.96 -47.10
CA LYS A 146 -38.20 -35.93 -46.39
C LYS A 146 -37.98 -35.86 -44.88
N TYR A 147 -37.30 -36.83 -44.26
CA TYR A 147 -37.09 -36.87 -42.83
C TYR A 147 -35.71 -36.34 -42.46
N LYS A 148 -35.67 -35.26 -41.67
CA LYS A 148 -34.44 -34.80 -41.04
C LYS A 148 -34.08 -35.74 -39.89
N VAL A 149 -32.96 -36.43 -40.02
CA VAL A 149 -32.44 -37.41 -39.05
C VAL A 149 -31.16 -36.85 -38.46
N MET A 150 -30.97 -37.02 -37.15
CA MET A 150 -29.77 -36.59 -36.44
C MET A 150 -29.10 -37.76 -35.73
N PHE A 151 -27.79 -37.89 -35.90
CA PHE A 151 -26.95 -38.78 -35.12
C PHE A 151 -26.13 -37.96 -34.13
N VAL A 152 -26.15 -38.36 -32.86
CA VAL A 152 -25.36 -37.71 -31.82
C VAL A 152 -24.32 -38.69 -31.30
N PHE A 153 -23.05 -38.42 -31.61
CA PHE A 153 -21.92 -39.22 -31.16
C PHE A 153 -21.26 -38.55 -29.96
N ASP A 154 -21.57 -39.04 -28.77
CA ASP A 154 -21.05 -38.49 -27.52
C ASP A 154 -19.71 -39.16 -27.16
N GLY A 155 -18.65 -38.36 -26.95
CA GLY A 155 -17.35 -38.79 -26.41
C GLY A 155 -16.35 -39.37 -27.42
N LEU A 156 -16.00 -38.66 -28.49
CA LEU A 156 -15.00 -39.11 -29.48
C LEU A 156 -13.61 -39.41 -28.87
N ASP A 157 -13.27 -38.76 -27.77
CA ASP A 157 -12.08 -39.04 -26.99
C ASP A 157 -12.07 -40.46 -26.41
N GLU A 158 -13.23 -41.06 -26.18
CA GLU A 158 -13.41 -42.45 -25.75
C GLU A 158 -13.39 -43.45 -26.93
N CYS A 159 -13.35 -42.99 -28.19
CA CYS A 159 -13.36 -43.84 -29.38
C CYS A 159 -12.05 -44.64 -29.51
N ARG A 160 -12.19 -45.98 -29.53
CA ARG A 160 -11.07 -46.94 -29.73
C ARG A 160 -10.88 -47.35 -31.20
N LEU A 161 -11.81 -46.97 -32.06
CA LEU A 161 -11.73 -47.27 -33.49
C LEU A 161 -10.64 -46.40 -34.14
N PRO A 162 -9.93 -46.93 -35.16
CA PRO A 162 -8.85 -46.20 -35.81
C PRO A 162 -9.33 -45.04 -36.70
N LEU A 163 -10.63 -44.97 -37.02
CA LEU A 163 -11.29 -43.94 -37.83
C LEU A 163 -10.53 -43.64 -39.14
N LYS A 164 -10.31 -44.67 -39.96
CA LYS A 164 -9.44 -44.56 -41.14
C LYS A 164 -10.16 -43.90 -42.34
N PHE A 165 -10.38 -42.58 -42.26
CA PHE A 165 -11.06 -41.80 -43.31
C PHE A 165 -10.44 -41.93 -44.71
N LYS A 166 -9.13 -42.13 -44.84
CA LYS A 166 -8.48 -42.25 -46.17
C LYS A 166 -8.50 -43.66 -46.75
N THR A 167 -8.44 -44.71 -45.93
CA THR A 167 -8.23 -46.09 -46.40
C THR A 167 -9.48 -46.96 -46.35
N ASN A 168 -10.52 -46.56 -45.62
CA ASN A 168 -11.76 -47.35 -45.52
C ASN A 168 -12.53 -47.36 -46.85
N GLU A 169 -13.11 -48.52 -47.15
CA GLU A 169 -13.97 -48.73 -48.33
C GLU A 169 -15.21 -47.80 -48.31
N SER A 170 -15.72 -47.45 -49.48
CA SER A 170 -16.92 -46.61 -49.59
C SER A 170 -18.18 -47.44 -49.44
N CYS A 171 -19.08 -47.02 -48.55
CA CYS A 171 -20.34 -47.68 -48.26
C CYS A 171 -21.48 -46.68 -48.44
N PHE A 172 -22.50 -47.04 -49.26
CA PHE A 172 -23.65 -46.18 -49.58
C PHE A 172 -25.00 -46.80 -49.19
N ASP A 173 -25.02 -48.11 -48.88
CA ASP A 173 -26.22 -48.85 -48.49
C ASP A 173 -26.25 -49.07 -46.98
N VAL A 174 -27.31 -48.58 -46.33
CA VAL A 174 -27.53 -48.71 -44.87
C VAL A 174 -27.75 -50.16 -44.41
N THR A 175 -28.00 -51.10 -45.33
CA THR A 175 -28.16 -52.53 -45.06
C THR A 175 -26.88 -53.34 -45.32
N HIS A 176 -25.85 -52.75 -45.91
CA HIS A 176 -24.58 -53.41 -46.15
C HIS A 176 -23.82 -53.68 -44.85
N GLN A 177 -23.30 -54.90 -44.68
CA GLN A 177 -22.55 -55.29 -43.49
C GLN A 177 -21.06 -54.97 -43.64
N ALA A 178 -20.57 -54.06 -42.80
CA ALA A 178 -19.18 -53.64 -42.75
C ALA A 178 -18.67 -53.55 -41.30
N SER A 179 -17.38 -53.29 -41.12
CA SER A 179 -16.86 -52.99 -39.78
C SER A 179 -17.42 -51.65 -39.28
N LEU A 180 -17.50 -51.49 -37.96
CA LEU A 180 -17.99 -50.24 -37.36
C LEU A 180 -17.17 -49.02 -37.79
N ASP A 181 -15.85 -49.20 -37.96
CA ASP A 181 -14.94 -48.17 -38.47
C ASP A 181 -15.33 -47.68 -39.88
N VAL A 182 -15.67 -48.61 -40.79
CA VAL A 182 -16.15 -48.31 -42.14
C VAL A 182 -17.49 -47.60 -42.10
N LEU A 183 -18.44 -48.05 -41.28
CA LEU A 183 -19.77 -47.44 -41.19
C LEU A 183 -19.71 -46.00 -40.66
N LEU A 184 -18.97 -45.75 -39.57
CA LEU A 184 -18.88 -44.41 -38.97
C LEU A 184 -18.16 -43.42 -39.87
N THR A 185 -17.04 -43.84 -40.49
CA THR A 185 -16.32 -42.98 -41.44
C THR A 185 -17.18 -42.64 -42.66
N ASN A 186 -17.96 -43.58 -43.21
CA ASN A 186 -18.87 -43.32 -44.33
C ASN A 186 -20.10 -42.49 -43.95
N LEU A 187 -20.61 -42.63 -42.72
CA LEU A 187 -21.67 -41.76 -42.21
C LEU A 187 -21.17 -40.33 -42.05
N ILE A 188 -19.98 -40.12 -41.47
CA ILE A 188 -19.39 -38.78 -41.29
C ILE A 188 -19.07 -38.14 -42.64
N LYS A 189 -18.48 -38.89 -43.60
CA LYS A 189 -18.25 -38.44 -44.98
C LYS A 189 -19.53 -38.04 -45.74
N GLY A 190 -20.69 -38.55 -45.33
CA GLY A 190 -21.95 -38.36 -46.05
C GLY A 190 -22.23 -39.36 -47.16
N ASN A 191 -21.46 -40.44 -47.27
CA ASN A 191 -21.75 -41.55 -48.17
C ASN A 191 -22.98 -42.35 -47.71
N LEU A 192 -23.07 -42.60 -46.38
CA LEU A 192 -24.26 -43.14 -45.74
C LEU A 192 -25.12 -41.98 -45.23
N LEU A 193 -26.40 -41.94 -45.61
CA LEU A 193 -27.37 -40.92 -45.21
C LEU A 193 -26.86 -39.48 -45.39
N PRO A 194 -26.73 -38.99 -46.65
CA PRO A 194 -26.14 -37.67 -46.93
C PRO A 194 -26.86 -36.51 -46.23
N SER A 195 -28.18 -36.59 -46.09
CA SER A 195 -29.02 -35.55 -45.47
C SER A 195 -29.09 -35.62 -43.94
N ALA A 196 -28.39 -36.55 -43.29
CA ALA A 196 -28.39 -36.67 -41.83
C ALA A 196 -27.50 -35.60 -41.18
N LEU A 197 -28.00 -34.99 -40.11
CA LEU A 197 -27.21 -34.14 -39.23
C LEU A 197 -26.34 -35.00 -38.31
N ILE A 198 -25.12 -34.54 -38.05
CA ILE A 198 -24.18 -35.23 -37.18
C ILE A 198 -23.69 -34.24 -36.14
N TRP A 199 -23.85 -34.60 -34.88
CA TRP A 199 -23.30 -33.86 -33.75
C TRP A 199 -22.31 -34.75 -33.00
N ILE A 200 -21.07 -34.30 -32.88
CA ILE A 200 -19.99 -35.04 -32.23
C ILE A 200 -19.48 -34.21 -31.06
N THR A 201 -19.37 -34.81 -29.87
CA THR A 201 -18.72 -34.16 -28.73
C THR A 201 -17.34 -34.75 -28.48
N THR A 202 -16.37 -33.93 -28.10
CA THR A 202 -15.00 -34.38 -27.85
C THR A 202 -14.22 -33.48 -26.90
N ARG A 203 -13.06 -33.94 -26.44
CA ARG A 203 -12.02 -33.06 -25.89
C ARG A 203 -11.12 -32.54 -27.01
N PRO A 204 -10.54 -31.34 -26.89
CA PRO A 204 -9.70 -30.74 -27.94
C PRO A 204 -8.62 -31.70 -28.48
N ALA A 205 -7.93 -32.43 -27.59
CA ALA A 205 -6.89 -33.39 -27.97
C ALA A 205 -7.36 -34.52 -28.90
N ALA A 206 -8.64 -34.89 -28.87
CA ALA A 206 -9.21 -35.94 -29.71
C ALA A 206 -9.94 -35.41 -30.95
N ALA A 207 -10.09 -34.09 -31.10
CA ALA A 207 -10.72 -33.47 -32.26
C ALA A 207 -10.01 -33.84 -33.57
N ALA A 208 -8.67 -33.93 -33.53
CA ALA A 208 -7.82 -34.27 -34.68
C ALA A 208 -8.04 -35.69 -35.23
N LYS A 209 -8.76 -36.57 -34.51
CA LYS A 209 -9.14 -37.90 -35.03
C LYS A 209 -10.05 -37.81 -36.26
N ILE A 210 -10.76 -36.70 -36.44
CA ILE A 210 -11.61 -36.43 -37.60
C ILE A 210 -10.95 -35.33 -38.43
N PRO A 211 -10.64 -35.56 -39.72
CA PRO A 211 -10.10 -34.52 -40.59
C PRO A 211 -11.05 -33.31 -40.71
N ALA A 212 -10.48 -32.11 -40.67
CA ALA A 212 -11.23 -30.84 -40.72
C ALA A 212 -12.12 -30.71 -41.98
N GLU A 213 -11.76 -31.36 -43.08
CA GLU A 213 -12.55 -31.38 -44.33
C GLU A 213 -13.94 -32.04 -44.19
N PHE A 214 -14.19 -32.80 -43.12
CA PHE A 214 -15.48 -33.45 -42.84
C PHE A 214 -16.29 -32.77 -41.73
N ILE A 215 -15.83 -31.62 -41.22
CA ILE A 215 -16.47 -30.85 -40.16
C ILE A 215 -16.89 -29.50 -40.73
N ASP A 216 -18.18 -29.16 -40.65
CA ASP A 216 -18.70 -27.90 -41.18
C ASP A 216 -18.61 -26.76 -40.16
N CYS A 217 -18.74 -27.07 -38.87
CA CYS A 217 -18.71 -26.10 -37.78
C CYS A 217 -18.06 -26.71 -36.53
N VAL A 218 -17.19 -25.95 -35.88
CA VAL A 218 -16.60 -26.29 -34.58
C VAL A 218 -17.16 -25.33 -33.53
N THR A 219 -17.76 -25.88 -32.49
CA THR A 219 -18.25 -25.11 -31.34
C THR A 219 -17.46 -25.45 -30.11
N GLU A 220 -17.29 -24.47 -29.23
CA GLU A 220 -16.55 -24.63 -27.99
C GLU A 220 -17.44 -24.32 -26.79
N LEU A 221 -17.50 -25.30 -25.87
CA LEU A 221 -18.12 -25.17 -24.56
C LEU A 221 -17.11 -24.57 -23.59
N ARG A 222 -17.36 -23.33 -23.16
CA ARG A 222 -16.50 -22.59 -22.24
C ARG A 222 -16.83 -22.84 -20.77
N GLY A 223 -18.04 -23.25 -20.41
CA GLY A 223 -18.42 -23.49 -18.99
C GLY A 223 -19.36 -22.42 -18.43
N PHE A 224 -19.24 -22.11 -17.14
CA PHE A 224 -20.04 -21.11 -16.44
C PHE A 224 -19.34 -19.75 -16.36
N ASN A 225 -20.03 -18.69 -16.77
CA ASN A 225 -19.65 -17.32 -16.43
C ASN A 225 -20.01 -17.00 -14.96
N ASP A 226 -19.64 -15.80 -14.49
CA ASP A 226 -19.80 -15.40 -13.09
C ASP A 226 -21.26 -15.41 -12.61
N GLU A 227 -22.22 -15.05 -13.48
CA GLU A 227 -23.65 -15.12 -13.17
C GLU A 227 -24.15 -16.58 -13.09
N GLN A 228 -23.73 -17.42 -14.04
CA GLN A 228 -24.10 -18.84 -14.12
C GLN A 228 -23.54 -19.65 -12.96
N LYS A 229 -22.36 -19.32 -12.44
CA LYS A 229 -21.81 -19.93 -11.22
C LYS A 229 -22.79 -19.76 -10.05
N ILE A 230 -23.23 -18.52 -9.82
CA ILE A 230 -24.16 -18.17 -8.75
C ILE A 230 -25.52 -18.83 -8.99
N GLU A 231 -26.02 -18.81 -10.24
CA GLU A 231 -27.27 -19.46 -10.63
C GLU A 231 -27.25 -20.97 -10.32
N TYR A 232 -26.16 -21.66 -10.64
CA TYR A 232 -26.01 -23.08 -10.38
C TYR A 232 -26.14 -23.41 -8.89
N PHE A 233 -25.43 -22.69 -8.02
CA PHE A 233 -25.49 -22.94 -6.57
C PHE A 233 -26.89 -22.68 -6.00
N ARG A 234 -27.56 -21.61 -6.43
CA ARG A 234 -28.93 -21.30 -6.02
C ARG A 234 -29.96 -22.33 -6.50
N LYS A 235 -29.80 -22.87 -7.71
CA LYS A 235 -30.67 -23.93 -8.25
C LYS A 235 -30.48 -25.27 -7.53
N ARG A 236 -29.23 -25.59 -7.18
CA ARG A 236 -28.87 -26.89 -6.64
C ARG A 236 -29.25 -27.05 -5.16
N ILE A 237 -29.06 -25.99 -4.37
CA ILE A 237 -29.22 -25.98 -2.92
C ILE A 237 -30.58 -25.35 -2.58
N SER A 238 -31.50 -26.14 -2.04
CA SER A 238 -32.88 -25.70 -1.79
C SER A 238 -33.00 -24.62 -0.69
N ASN A 239 -32.03 -24.53 0.23
CA ASN A 239 -32.02 -23.57 1.33
C ASN A 239 -31.25 -22.30 0.94
N GLU A 240 -31.96 -21.17 0.81
CA GLU A 240 -31.36 -19.89 0.38
C GLU A 240 -30.23 -19.38 1.28
N ASN A 241 -30.35 -19.54 2.60
CA ASN A 241 -29.29 -19.09 3.52
C ASN A 241 -28.03 -19.94 3.39
N LEU A 242 -28.20 -21.26 3.23
CA LEU A 242 -27.08 -22.16 2.98
C LEU A 242 -26.44 -21.89 1.62
N ALA A 243 -27.26 -21.64 0.59
CA ALA A 243 -26.79 -21.27 -0.73
C ALA A 243 -25.97 -19.97 -0.70
N ASN A 244 -26.45 -18.93 -0.01
CA ASN A 244 -25.71 -17.67 0.14
C ASN A 244 -24.40 -17.87 0.91
N ASN A 245 -24.39 -18.63 2.00
CA ASN A 245 -23.15 -18.92 2.74
C ASN A 245 -22.11 -19.68 1.88
N ILE A 246 -22.57 -20.63 1.05
CA ILE A 246 -21.71 -21.37 0.12
C ILE A 246 -21.20 -20.45 -0.98
N ILE A 247 -22.06 -19.60 -1.55
CA ILE A 247 -21.67 -18.60 -2.55
C ILE A 247 -20.64 -17.66 -1.96
N ASP A 248 -20.87 -17.11 -0.78
CA ASP A 248 -19.95 -16.20 -0.09
C ASP A 248 -18.60 -16.87 0.14
N HIS A 249 -18.58 -18.12 0.62
CA HIS A 249 -17.35 -18.89 0.80
C HIS A 249 -16.60 -19.14 -0.51
N ILE A 250 -17.32 -19.53 -1.57
CA ILE A 250 -16.72 -19.76 -2.89
C ILE A 250 -16.21 -18.45 -3.49
N THR A 251 -16.94 -17.34 -3.35
CA THR A 251 -16.49 -16.02 -3.81
C THR A 251 -15.33 -15.46 -2.99
N GLY A 252 -15.24 -15.83 -1.71
CA GLY A 252 -14.15 -15.46 -0.81
C GLY A 252 -12.86 -16.23 -1.04
N SER A 253 -12.91 -17.37 -1.75
CA SER A 253 -11.71 -18.10 -2.20
C SER A 253 -11.57 -17.99 -3.72
N ARG A 254 -10.60 -17.18 -4.16
CA ARG A 254 -10.44 -16.88 -5.58
C ARG A 254 -10.15 -18.13 -6.42
N VAL A 255 -9.38 -19.07 -5.86
CA VAL A 255 -9.07 -20.37 -6.48
C VAL A 255 -10.35 -21.20 -6.67
N LEU A 256 -11.16 -21.39 -5.62
CA LEU A 256 -12.42 -22.14 -5.73
C LEU A 256 -13.38 -21.47 -6.71
N TYR A 257 -13.46 -20.13 -6.69
CA TYR A 257 -14.31 -19.35 -7.59
C TYR A 257 -13.93 -19.53 -9.07
N VAL A 258 -12.63 -19.50 -9.39
CA VAL A 258 -12.12 -19.71 -10.75
C VAL A 258 -12.40 -21.14 -11.20
N MET A 259 -12.18 -22.13 -10.33
CA MET A 259 -12.45 -23.53 -10.65
C MET A 259 -13.93 -23.82 -10.91
N CYS A 260 -14.83 -23.13 -10.23
CA CYS A 260 -16.28 -23.21 -10.46
C CYS A 260 -16.71 -22.73 -11.86
N HIS A 261 -15.79 -22.23 -12.70
CA HIS A 261 -16.04 -22.11 -14.13
C HIS A 261 -16.39 -23.46 -14.79
N ILE A 262 -15.85 -24.57 -14.27
CA ILE A 262 -16.14 -25.92 -14.77
C ILE A 262 -17.25 -26.53 -13.90
N PRO A 263 -18.42 -26.87 -14.47
CA PRO A 263 -19.59 -27.34 -13.72
C PRO A 263 -19.36 -28.53 -12.79
N VAL A 264 -18.45 -29.45 -13.13
CA VAL A 264 -18.12 -30.59 -12.24
C VAL A 264 -17.51 -30.13 -10.91
N PHE A 265 -16.74 -29.04 -10.91
CA PHE A 265 -16.21 -28.48 -9.67
C PHE A 265 -17.30 -27.79 -8.86
N CYS A 266 -18.31 -27.18 -9.49
CA CYS A 266 -19.49 -26.70 -8.76
C CYS A 266 -20.24 -27.85 -8.10
N TRP A 267 -20.40 -28.98 -8.79
CA TRP A 267 -21.05 -30.18 -8.26
C TRP A 267 -20.30 -30.75 -7.05
N ILE A 268 -18.98 -30.88 -7.13
CA ILE A 268 -18.15 -31.36 -6.02
C ILE A 268 -18.19 -30.36 -4.86
N SER A 269 -18.02 -29.06 -5.15
CA SER A 269 -17.97 -28.02 -4.13
C SER A 269 -19.27 -27.93 -3.34
N SER A 270 -20.41 -27.94 -4.03
CA SER A 270 -21.72 -27.97 -3.37
C SER A 270 -21.92 -29.24 -2.54
N THR A 271 -21.56 -30.42 -3.07
CA THR A 271 -21.69 -31.69 -2.32
C THR A 271 -20.87 -31.69 -1.03
N VAL A 272 -19.67 -31.13 -1.06
CA VAL A 272 -18.77 -31.05 0.11
C VAL A 272 -19.21 -29.96 1.09
N LEU A 273 -19.47 -28.74 0.59
CA LEU A 273 -19.77 -27.59 1.44
C LEU A 273 -21.17 -27.66 2.07
N GLU A 274 -22.17 -28.19 1.36
CA GLU A 274 -23.53 -28.41 1.89
C GLU A 274 -23.46 -29.25 3.18
N ARG A 275 -22.72 -30.36 3.14
CA ARG A 275 -22.55 -31.25 4.30
C ARG A 275 -21.67 -30.67 5.41
N LEU A 276 -20.58 -29.99 5.07
CA LEU A 276 -19.69 -29.40 6.08
C LEU A 276 -20.41 -28.30 6.87
N MET A 277 -21.22 -27.49 6.19
CA MET A 277 -21.97 -26.39 6.79
C MET A 277 -23.19 -26.87 7.60
N GLU A 278 -23.79 -28.01 7.24
CA GLU A 278 -24.81 -28.68 8.07
C GLU A 278 -24.24 -29.18 9.42
N VAL A 279 -22.99 -29.65 9.43
CA VAL A 279 -22.33 -30.25 10.61
C VAL A 279 -21.61 -29.20 11.48
N LYS A 280 -21.65 -27.89 11.13
CA LYS A 280 -21.00 -26.78 11.85
C LYS A 280 -19.52 -27.04 12.24
N LYS A 281 -18.74 -27.70 11.39
CA LYS A 281 -17.29 -27.89 11.62
C LYS A 281 -16.48 -26.67 11.18
N SER A 282 -15.39 -26.38 11.91
CA SER A 282 -14.63 -25.13 11.82
C SER A 282 -13.58 -25.05 10.68
N ASP A 283 -13.36 -26.12 9.92
CA ASP A 283 -12.29 -26.17 8.93
C ASP A 283 -12.82 -26.43 7.51
N THR A 284 -13.11 -25.34 6.81
CA THR A 284 -13.56 -25.34 5.41
C THR A 284 -12.38 -25.51 4.46
N PRO A 285 -12.48 -26.38 3.43
CA PRO A 285 -11.38 -26.66 2.52
C PRO A 285 -10.98 -25.42 1.70
N LYS A 286 -9.68 -25.13 1.66
CA LYS A 286 -9.09 -23.99 0.95
C LYS A 286 -8.39 -24.39 -0.36
N THR A 287 -7.94 -25.63 -0.46
CA THR A 287 -7.26 -26.16 -1.64
C THR A 287 -8.11 -27.18 -2.38
N LEU A 288 -7.75 -27.48 -3.63
CA LEU A 288 -8.43 -28.49 -4.43
C LEU A 288 -8.27 -29.87 -3.81
N THR A 289 -7.06 -30.20 -3.33
CA THR A 289 -6.81 -31.49 -2.71
C THR A 289 -7.67 -31.69 -1.46
N GLN A 290 -7.83 -30.65 -0.63
CA GLN A 290 -8.71 -30.70 0.53
C GLN A 290 -10.16 -30.97 0.13
N MET A 291 -10.67 -30.30 -0.92
CA MET A 291 -12.01 -30.56 -1.46
C MET A 291 -12.19 -32.04 -1.86
N TYR A 292 -11.22 -32.63 -2.55
CA TYR A 292 -11.30 -34.02 -3.01
C TYR A 292 -11.13 -35.05 -1.89
N ILE A 293 -10.28 -34.78 -0.89
CA ILE A 293 -10.18 -35.60 0.32
C ILE A 293 -11.54 -35.63 1.03
N ARG A 294 -12.16 -34.47 1.26
CA ARG A 294 -13.48 -34.37 1.91
C ARG A 294 -14.56 -35.06 1.08
N PHE A 295 -14.55 -34.86 -0.24
CA PHE A 295 -15.45 -35.54 -1.16
C PHE A 295 -15.34 -37.06 -1.01
N LEU A 296 -14.11 -37.61 -1.06
CA LEU A 296 -13.89 -39.05 -0.92
C LEU A 296 -14.35 -39.58 0.44
N ILE A 297 -14.04 -38.88 1.53
CA ILE A 297 -14.50 -39.25 2.88
C ILE A 297 -16.02 -39.33 2.93
N PHE A 298 -16.73 -38.35 2.36
CA PHE A 298 -18.20 -38.35 2.34
C PHE A 298 -18.79 -39.46 1.48
N GLN A 299 -18.09 -39.90 0.42
CA GLN A 299 -18.50 -41.09 -0.32
C GLN A 299 -18.31 -42.36 0.51
N THR A 300 -17.18 -42.52 1.21
CA THR A 300 -16.91 -43.67 2.09
C THR A 300 -17.86 -43.73 3.28
N MET A 301 -18.16 -42.60 3.94
CA MET A 301 -19.06 -42.56 5.10
C MET A 301 -20.48 -42.97 4.75
N GLN A 302 -21.03 -42.48 3.62
CA GLN A 302 -22.36 -42.87 3.15
C GLN A 302 -22.51 -44.36 2.87
N GLN A 303 -21.40 -45.05 2.55
CA GLN A 303 -21.41 -46.48 2.27
C GLN A 303 -21.49 -47.33 3.55
N ASN A 304 -20.97 -46.83 4.68
CA ASN A 304 -20.92 -47.55 5.96
C ASN A 304 -22.22 -47.45 6.79
N TYR A 305 -23.09 -46.47 6.56
CA TYR A 305 -24.43 -46.39 7.20
C TYR A 305 -25.44 -47.48 6.76
N LYS A 306 -24.98 -48.49 6.01
CA LYS A 306 -25.81 -49.66 5.65
C LYS A 306 -25.93 -50.71 6.76
N TYR A 307 -25.05 -50.70 7.78
CA TYR A 307 -25.15 -51.58 8.94
C TYR A 307 -24.54 -50.89 10.18
N ASP A 308 -25.32 -50.88 11.26
CA ASP A 308 -25.05 -50.39 12.62
C ASP A 308 -25.17 -48.89 12.94
N ASP A 309 -25.84 -48.69 14.08
CA ASP A 309 -26.32 -47.46 14.68
C ASP A 309 -25.33 -47.06 15.79
N HIS A 310 -24.16 -46.48 15.46
CA HIS A 310 -23.22 -45.99 16.49
C HIS A 310 -22.36 -44.76 16.06
N ASP A 311 -22.47 -43.73 16.90
CA ASP A 311 -21.50 -42.69 17.31
C ASP A 311 -20.65 -41.95 16.24
N GLU A 312 -21.09 -40.74 15.87
CA GLU A 312 -20.45 -39.78 14.94
C GLU A 312 -19.14 -39.13 15.47
N HIS A 313 -18.61 -39.61 16.60
CA HIS A 313 -17.40 -39.10 17.26
C HIS A 313 -16.12 -39.93 17.03
N ALA A 314 -16.15 -40.99 16.21
CA ALA A 314 -14.97 -41.80 15.95
C ALA A 314 -13.94 -41.07 15.07
N LEU A 315 -12.72 -40.90 15.59
CA LEU A 315 -11.54 -40.37 14.88
C LEU A 315 -11.03 -41.30 13.75
N ASP A 316 -11.53 -42.53 13.65
CA ASP A 316 -11.14 -43.51 12.65
C ASP A 316 -12.22 -43.68 11.58
N ILE A 317 -11.96 -43.11 10.40
CA ILE A 317 -12.75 -43.37 9.19
C ILE A 317 -12.52 -44.83 8.79
N PRO A 318 -13.56 -45.66 8.55
CA PRO A 318 -13.39 -47.08 8.23
C PRO A 318 -12.95 -47.25 6.78
N TRP A 319 -11.67 -47.02 6.51
CA TRP A 319 -11.10 -47.17 5.18
C TRP A 319 -10.97 -48.65 4.79
N ASP A 320 -11.55 -49.06 3.66
CA ASP A 320 -11.22 -50.33 3.01
C ASP A 320 -9.85 -50.20 2.32
N LYS A 321 -8.78 -50.34 3.10
CA LYS A 321 -7.40 -50.16 2.63
C LYS A 321 -7.08 -51.05 1.42
N LYS A 322 -7.55 -52.29 1.39
CA LYS A 322 -7.29 -53.23 0.30
C LYS A 322 -8.04 -52.80 -0.96
N GLY A 323 -9.32 -52.48 -0.83
CA GLY A 323 -10.14 -52.04 -1.93
C GLY A 323 -9.71 -50.71 -2.56
N PHE A 324 -9.40 -49.71 -1.73
CA PHE A 324 -8.92 -48.41 -2.21
C PHE A 324 -7.56 -48.51 -2.91
N LEU A 325 -6.65 -49.36 -2.44
CA LEU A 325 -5.37 -49.62 -3.12
C LEU A 325 -5.58 -50.29 -4.48
N ALA A 326 -6.50 -51.26 -4.58
CA ALA A 326 -6.83 -51.92 -5.84
C ALA A 326 -7.47 -50.94 -6.85
N LEU A 327 -8.46 -50.16 -6.41
CA LEU A 327 -9.10 -49.12 -7.23
C LEU A 327 -8.09 -48.02 -7.64
N GLY A 328 -7.22 -47.65 -6.71
CA GLY A 328 -6.11 -46.73 -6.90
C GLY A 328 -5.12 -47.17 -7.99
N LYS A 329 -4.70 -48.43 -7.92
CA LYS A 329 -3.83 -49.07 -8.93
C LYS A 329 -4.49 -49.05 -10.30
N LEU A 330 -5.77 -49.41 -10.38
CA LEU A 330 -6.56 -49.34 -11.62
C LEU A 330 -6.60 -47.91 -12.18
N ALA A 331 -6.88 -46.92 -11.33
CA ALA A 331 -6.91 -45.51 -11.73
C ALA A 331 -5.57 -45.05 -12.33
N PHE A 332 -4.46 -45.37 -11.66
CA PHE A 332 -3.11 -44.99 -12.08
C PHE A 332 -2.66 -45.68 -13.39
N GLU A 333 -2.91 -46.99 -13.54
CA GLU A 333 -2.60 -47.73 -14.76
C GLU A 333 -3.36 -47.19 -15.98
N HIS A 334 -4.65 -46.89 -15.81
CA HIS A 334 -5.47 -46.32 -16.87
C HIS A 334 -5.12 -44.85 -17.15
N LEU A 335 -4.68 -44.09 -16.15
CA LEU A 335 -4.19 -42.72 -16.34
C LEU A 335 -2.93 -42.71 -17.21
N LYS A 336 -1.94 -43.58 -16.92
CA LYS A 336 -0.71 -43.73 -17.73
C LYS A 336 -0.99 -44.13 -19.18
N LYS A 337 -2.03 -44.95 -19.40
CA LYS A 337 -2.46 -45.40 -20.74
C LYS A 337 -3.38 -44.40 -21.44
N ASN A 338 -3.72 -43.29 -20.78
CA ASN A 338 -4.70 -42.30 -21.24
C ASN A 338 -6.07 -42.92 -21.58
N ASN A 339 -6.50 -43.89 -20.76
CA ASN A 339 -7.74 -44.64 -20.90
C ASN A 339 -8.80 -44.14 -19.90
N PHE A 340 -10.00 -43.84 -20.41
CA PHE A 340 -11.14 -43.34 -19.60
C PHE A 340 -12.16 -44.42 -19.26
N LEU A 341 -12.08 -45.56 -19.97
CA LEU A 341 -12.97 -46.70 -19.83
C LEU A 341 -12.17 -47.94 -19.44
N PHE A 342 -12.76 -48.75 -18.58
CA PHE A 342 -12.25 -50.05 -18.17
C PHE A 342 -13.39 -51.08 -18.14
N TYR A 343 -13.04 -52.36 -18.28
CA TYR A 343 -13.98 -53.47 -18.39
C TYR A 343 -13.79 -54.49 -17.26
N SER A 344 -14.63 -55.52 -17.24
CA SER A 344 -14.56 -56.62 -16.27
C SER A 344 -13.18 -57.30 -16.20
N HIS A 345 -12.46 -57.42 -17.32
CA HIS A 345 -11.11 -58.00 -17.31
C HIS A 345 -10.08 -57.07 -16.65
N ASP A 346 -10.19 -55.75 -16.84
CA ASP A 346 -9.32 -54.76 -16.20
C ASP A 346 -9.50 -54.80 -14.67
N LEU A 347 -10.75 -54.92 -14.19
CA LEU A 347 -11.06 -55.10 -12.76
C LEU A 347 -10.41 -56.37 -12.18
N SER A 348 -10.55 -57.50 -12.88
CA SER A 348 -9.95 -58.76 -12.44
C SER A 348 -8.42 -58.72 -12.43
N SER A 349 -7.80 -57.95 -13.32
CA SER A 349 -6.33 -57.78 -13.36
C SER A 349 -5.78 -56.95 -12.20
N CYS A 350 -6.64 -56.21 -11.50
CA CYS A 350 -6.32 -55.40 -10.33
C CYS A 350 -6.82 -56.02 -9.01
N ASP A 351 -7.22 -57.30 -9.02
CA ASP A 351 -7.74 -58.02 -7.85
C ASP A 351 -9.05 -57.43 -7.26
N ILE A 352 -9.90 -56.81 -8.10
CA ILE A 352 -11.21 -56.27 -7.70
C ILE A 352 -12.31 -57.25 -8.13
N ASP A 353 -13.12 -57.75 -7.18
CA ASP A 353 -14.31 -58.54 -7.52
C ASP A 353 -15.40 -57.62 -8.12
N ILE A 354 -16.11 -58.11 -9.15
CA ILE A 354 -17.22 -57.40 -9.80
C ILE A 354 -18.34 -57.12 -8.79
N ASN A 355 -18.53 -57.99 -7.79
CA ASN A 355 -19.51 -57.78 -6.72
C ASN A 355 -19.13 -56.61 -5.79
N ASP A 356 -17.82 -56.38 -5.61
CA ASP A 356 -17.28 -55.26 -4.82
C ASP A 356 -17.42 -53.92 -5.54
N MET A 357 -17.71 -53.87 -6.86
CA MET A 357 -17.97 -52.60 -7.55
C MET A 357 -19.25 -51.88 -7.07
N SER A 358 -20.18 -52.61 -6.45
CA SER A 358 -21.31 -51.99 -5.76
C SER A 358 -20.87 -51.15 -4.55
N VAL A 359 -19.68 -51.44 -3.99
CA VAL A 359 -19.06 -50.74 -2.86
C VAL A 359 -18.46 -49.41 -3.32
N TYR A 360 -17.86 -49.31 -4.51
CA TYR A 360 -17.32 -48.02 -5.04
C TYR A 360 -18.35 -47.12 -5.71
N SER A 361 -19.63 -47.37 -5.47
CA SER A 361 -20.70 -46.54 -5.98
C SER A 361 -20.52 -45.09 -5.48
N GLY A 362 -20.65 -44.11 -6.37
CA GLY A 362 -20.44 -42.68 -6.06
C GLY A 362 -19.10 -42.11 -6.53
N VAL A 363 -18.12 -42.98 -6.79
CA VAL A 363 -16.80 -42.64 -7.36
C VAL A 363 -16.66 -43.21 -8.78
N CYS A 364 -17.19 -44.42 -8.99
CA CYS A 364 -17.28 -45.08 -10.28
C CYS A 364 -18.73 -45.12 -10.79
N THR A 365 -18.87 -45.02 -12.10
CA THR A 365 -20.10 -45.25 -12.85
C THR A 365 -20.07 -46.64 -13.46
N GLN A 366 -21.16 -47.37 -13.29
CA GLN A 366 -21.43 -48.61 -14.00
C GLN A 366 -22.55 -48.36 -15.00
N GLU A 367 -22.24 -48.51 -16.29
CA GLU A 367 -23.24 -48.44 -17.35
C GLU A 367 -23.41 -49.84 -17.95
N THR A 368 -24.56 -50.44 -17.66
CA THR A 368 -24.97 -51.71 -18.28
C THR A 368 -25.68 -51.39 -19.58
N GLY A 369 -24.99 -51.58 -20.71
CA GLY A 369 -25.64 -51.50 -22.01
C GLY A 369 -26.67 -52.63 -22.13
N MET A 370 -27.93 -52.30 -22.45
CA MET A 370 -29.04 -53.27 -22.50
C MET A 370 -28.77 -54.51 -23.39
N PHE A 371 -27.76 -54.47 -24.27
CA PHE A 371 -27.51 -55.51 -25.28
C PHE A 371 -26.03 -55.90 -25.50
N LEU A 372 -25.04 -55.37 -24.75
CA LEU A 372 -23.61 -55.44 -25.17
C LEU A 372 -22.56 -55.69 -24.09
N GLY A 373 -22.92 -55.65 -22.80
CA GLY A 373 -21.98 -55.81 -21.69
C GLY A 373 -21.92 -54.58 -20.78
N THR A 374 -21.12 -54.69 -19.73
CA THR A 374 -20.96 -53.66 -18.70
C THR A 374 -19.66 -52.90 -18.90
N THR A 375 -19.74 -51.58 -19.05
CA THR A 375 -18.59 -50.68 -19.04
C THR A 375 -18.49 -49.93 -17.72
N TYR A 376 -17.27 -49.70 -17.28
CA TYR A 376 -16.99 -48.92 -16.08
C TYR A 376 -16.15 -47.69 -16.42
N SER A 377 -16.43 -46.59 -15.74
CA SER A 377 -15.63 -45.35 -15.79
C SER A 377 -15.68 -44.65 -14.45
N PHE A 378 -14.66 -43.86 -14.11
CA PHE A 378 -14.79 -42.91 -13.00
C PHE A 378 -15.85 -41.86 -13.33
N MET A 379 -16.55 -41.33 -12.32
CA MET A 379 -17.57 -40.27 -12.49
C MET A 379 -17.04 -39.06 -13.27
N HIS A 380 -15.76 -38.75 -13.07
CA HIS A 380 -15.03 -37.72 -13.80
C HIS A 380 -13.52 -38.02 -13.80
N LEU A 381 -12.79 -37.51 -14.81
CA LEU A 381 -11.34 -37.69 -14.92
C LEU A 381 -10.58 -37.18 -13.68
N SER A 382 -10.98 -36.04 -13.13
CA SER A 382 -10.37 -35.50 -11.90
C SER A 382 -10.48 -36.42 -10.69
N ILE A 383 -11.53 -37.25 -10.63
CA ILE A 383 -11.70 -38.25 -9.58
C ILE A 383 -10.73 -39.41 -9.81
N GLN A 384 -10.54 -39.85 -11.06
CA GLN A 384 -9.52 -40.82 -11.43
C GLN A 384 -8.10 -40.31 -11.09
N GLU A 385 -7.79 -39.06 -11.45
CA GLU A 385 -6.50 -38.43 -11.17
C GLU A 385 -6.22 -38.32 -9.66
N PHE A 386 -7.23 -37.92 -8.87
CA PHE A 386 -7.12 -37.86 -7.42
C PHE A 386 -6.87 -39.23 -6.79
N ILE A 387 -7.62 -40.25 -7.20
CA ILE A 387 -7.48 -41.62 -6.67
C ILE A 387 -6.14 -42.25 -7.09
N ALA A 388 -5.69 -41.97 -8.32
CA ALA A 388 -4.36 -42.35 -8.78
C ALA A 388 -3.25 -41.67 -7.95
N ALA A 389 -3.40 -40.39 -7.62
CA ALA A 389 -2.45 -39.66 -6.77
C ALA A 389 -2.43 -40.21 -5.34
N LEU A 390 -3.60 -40.52 -4.77
CA LEU A 390 -3.73 -41.18 -3.48
C LEU A 390 -3.04 -42.54 -3.47
N TYR A 391 -3.21 -43.35 -4.52
CA TYR A 391 -2.50 -44.62 -4.69
C TYR A 391 -0.98 -44.45 -4.72
N ALA A 392 -0.49 -43.53 -5.56
CA ALA A 392 0.94 -43.26 -5.67
C ALA A 392 1.53 -42.87 -4.31
N TYR A 393 0.84 -41.99 -3.59
CA TYR A 393 1.25 -41.55 -2.26
C TYR A 393 1.25 -42.70 -1.24
N VAL A 394 0.14 -43.43 -1.12
CA VAL A 394 -0.01 -44.52 -0.14
C VAL A 394 0.95 -45.68 -0.45
N SER A 395 1.23 -46.00 -1.71
CA SER A 395 2.24 -47.00 -2.10
C SER A 395 3.67 -46.56 -1.79
N ALA A 396 4.00 -45.28 -1.95
CA ALA A 396 5.30 -44.76 -1.54
C ALA A 396 5.45 -44.75 -0.01
N ASP A 397 4.38 -44.51 0.75
CA ASP A 397 4.42 -44.56 2.22
C ASP A 397 4.53 -46.00 2.74
N ASN A 398 3.59 -46.86 2.33
CA ASN A 398 3.44 -48.22 2.85
C ASN A 398 4.48 -49.20 2.30
N ASP A 399 4.73 -49.16 0.99
CA ASP A 399 5.51 -50.18 0.27
C ASP A 399 6.90 -49.64 -0.15
N LYS A 400 7.22 -48.37 0.19
CA LYS A 400 8.43 -47.65 -0.24
C LYS A 400 8.66 -47.73 -1.76
N LYS A 401 7.57 -47.76 -2.53
CA LYS A 401 7.59 -47.96 -3.97
C LYS A 401 7.29 -46.68 -4.72
N ASN A 402 8.17 -46.29 -5.65
CA ASN A 402 7.84 -45.29 -6.67
C ASN A 402 7.06 -45.96 -7.80
N VAL A 403 5.78 -45.60 -7.95
CA VAL A 403 4.86 -46.21 -8.93
C VAL A 403 5.23 -45.93 -10.39
N PHE A 404 6.12 -44.97 -10.66
CA PHE A 404 6.62 -44.69 -12.01
C PHE A 404 7.79 -45.58 -12.44
N LEU A 405 8.46 -46.28 -11.51
CA LEU A 405 9.65 -47.09 -11.79
C LEU A 405 9.32 -48.60 -11.78
N ASP A 406 9.98 -49.37 -12.65
CA ASP A 406 9.85 -50.82 -12.70
C ASP A 406 10.62 -51.51 -11.55
N GLN A 407 10.17 -52.69 -11.14
CA GLN A 407 10.65 -53.42 -9.96
C GLN A 407 12.16 -53.73 -9.94
N ASN A 408 12.86 -53.62 -11.08
CA ASN A 408 14.28 -53.97 -11.22
C ASN A 408 15.25 -52.80 -10.95
N GLU A 409 14.78 -51.56 -10.80
CA GLU A 409 15.62 -50.39 -10.52
C GLU A 409 15.56 -49.90 -9.06
N ALA A 410 14.71 -50.53 -8.24
CA ALA A 410 14.47 -50.16 -6.85
C ALA A 410 15.55 -50.73 -5.89
N GLN A 411 16.79 -50.28 -6.03
CA GLN A 411 17.76 -50.32 -4.94
C GLN A 411 18.30 -48.91 -4.71
N ARG A 412 17.66 -48.13 -3.83
CA ARG A 412 18.26 -46.99 -3.11
C ARG A 412 17.37 -46.51 -1.95
N ASN A 413 18.02 -46.30 -0.81
CA ASN A 413 17.63 -45.65 0.44
C ASN A 413 16.13 -45.53 0.80
N GLU A 414 15.76 -46.22 1.89
CA GLU A 414 14.42 -46.26 2.50
C GLU A 414 13.83 -44.88 2.89
N ASN A 415 14.68 -43.86 3.07
CA ASN A 415 14.27 -42.49 3.43
C ASN A 415 14.06 -41.55 2.22
N GLU A 416 14.40 -41.95 0.99
CA GLU A 416 14.30 -41.11 -0.22
C GLU A 416 13.09 -41.44 -1.12
N ALA A 417 12.32 -42.49 -0.82
CA ALA A 417 11.29 -43.01 -1.73
C ALA A 417 10.16 -42.00 -2.04
N MET A 418 9.67 -41.25 -1.05
CA MET A 418 8.61 -40.25 -1.24
C MET A 418 9.12 -39.02 -1.99
N ILE A 419 10.27 -38.47 -1.60
CA ILE A 419 10.91 -37.34 -2.30
C ILE A 419 11.22 -37.72 -3.75
N GLY A 420 11.71 -38.94 -3.97
CA GLY A 420 11.96 -39.50 -5.30
C GLY A 420 10.69 -39.61 -6.14
N LEU A 421 9.57 -40.08 -5.56
CA LEU A 421 8.27 -40.10 -6.21
C LEU A 421 7.82 -38.70 -6.62
N LEU A 422 7.83 -37.74 -5.69
CA LEU A 422 7.39 -36.36 -5.94
C LEU A 422 8.24 -35.69 -7.04
N LYS A 423 9.58 -35.81 -6.97
CA LYS A 423 10.48 -35.30 -8.01
C LYS A 423 10.24 -35.95 -9.38
N THR A 424 10.00 -37.26 -9.41
CA THR A 424 9.70 -37.99 -10.66
C THR A 424 8.36 -37.55 -11.24
N ALA A 425 7.34 -37.37 -10.41
CA ALA A 425 6.03 -36.90 -10.84
C ALA A 425 6.09 -35.48 -11.42
N ILE A 426 6.86 -34.57 -10.80
CA ILE A 426 7.12 -33.22 -11.33
C ILE A 426 7.73 -33.30 -12.73
N ASN A 427 8.80 -34.07 -12.91
CA ASN A 427 9.44 -34.22 -14.22
C ASN A 427 8.49 -34.83 -15.27
N LYS A 428 7.71 -35.85 -14.91
CA LYS A 428 6.73 -36.47 -15.82
C LYS A 428 5.60 -35.53 -16.24
N ALA A 429 5.14 -34.66 -15.34
CA ALA A 429 4.15 -33.64 -15.69
C ALA A 429 4.73 -32.54 -16.58
N MET A 430 6.02 -32.19 -16.40
CA MET A 430 6.73 -31.25 -17.26
C MET A 430 6.99 -31.81 -18.67
N GLU A 431 7.25 -33.12 -18.79
CA GLU A 431 7.39 -33.84 -20.07
C GLU A 431 6.05 -34.04 -20.81
N SER A 432 4.91 -33.78 -20.15
CA SER A 432 3.58 -34.02 -20.69
C SER A 432 3.13 -32.90 -21.64
N GLU A 433 3.15 -33.17 -22.96
CA GLU A 433 2.76 -32.19 -23.99
C GLU A 433 1.31 -31.68 -23.85
N ASN A 434 0.39 -32.51 -23.34
CA ASN A 434 -1.04 -32.19 -23.24
C ASN A 434 -1.54 -31.97 -21.80
N GLY A 435 -0.64 -31.95 -20.83
CA GLY A 435 -0.96 -31.69 -19.41
C GLY A 435 -1.80 -32.76 -18.71
N HIS A 436 -1.91 -33.97 -19.25
CA HIS A 436 -2.73 -35.04 -18.66
C HIS A 436 -2.31 -35.52 -17.25
N LEU A 437 -1.20 -35.03 -16.69
CA LEU A 437 -0.72 -35.35 -15.34
C LEU A 437 -0.79 -34.14 -14.39
N ASP A 438 -1.32 -33.00 -14.83
CA ASP A 438 -1.27 -31.74 -14.08
C ASP A 438 -2.07 -31.82 -12.80
N LEU A 439 -3.33 -32.25 -12.91
CA LEU A 439 -4.20 -32.38 -11.76
C LEU A 439 -3.73 -33.51 -10.83
N PHE A 440 -3.24 -34.61 -11.41
CA PHE A 440 -2.59 -35.69 -10.65
C PHE A 440 -1.42 -35.16 -9.82
N LEU A 441 -0.55 -34.31 -10.40
CA LEU A 441 0.59 -33.72 -9.69
C LEU A 441 0.12 -32.77 -8.58
N ARG A 442 -0.85 -31.89 -8.85
CA ARG A 442 -1.45 -30.99 -7.85
C ARG A 442 -1.97 -31.78 -6.65
N PHE A 443 -2.73 -32.86 -6.89
CA PHE A 443 -3.23 -33.74 -5.83
C PHE A 443 -2.12 -34.45 -5.07
N LEU A 444 -1.13 -34.99 -5.77
CA LEU A 444 -0.03 -35.72 -5.14
C LEU A 444 0.78 -34.83 -4.20
N LEU A 445 1.08 -33.59 -4.61
CA LEU A 445 1.77 -32.61 -3.77
C LEU A 445 0.87 -32.14 -2.62
N GLY A 446 -0.40 -31.86 -2.87
CA GLY A 446 -1.35 -31.52 -1.80
C GLY A 446 -1.50 -32.63 -0.75
N LEU A 447 -1.47 -33.91 -1.15
CA LEU A 447 -1.51 -35.06 -0.23
C LEU A 447 -0.25 -35.17 0.63
N SER A 448 0.89 -34.66 0.13
CA SER A 448 2.15 -34.64 0.88
C SER A 448 2.14 -33.64 2.04
N LEU A 449 1.22 -32.69 2.08
CA LEU A 449 1.10 -31.70 3.15
C LEU A 449 0.58 -32.34 4.44
N GLU A 450 1.27 -32.11 5.57
CA GLU A 450 0.94 -32.70 6.88
C GLU A 450 -0.52 -32.41 7.30
N SER A 451 -1.02 -31.21 7.03
CA SER A 451 -2.41 -30.83 7.31
C SER A 451 -3.44 -31.63 6.52
N ASN A 452 -3.06 -32.31 5.43
CA ASN A 452 -3.96 -33.14 4.64
C ASN A 452 -3.83 -34.63 5.01
N GLN A 453 -2.64 -35.06 5.47
CA GLN A 453 -2.36 -36.45 5.85
C GLN A 453 -3.25 -36.95 7.00
N HIS A 454 -3.61 -36.07 7.96
CA HIS A 454 -4.45 -36.48 9.08
C HIS A 454 -5.84 -37.00 8.65
N PHE A 455 -6.37 -36.55 7.51
CA PHE A 455 -7.64 -37.03 6.98
C PHE A 455 -7.58 -38.43 6.37
N ILE A 456 -6.39 -38.88 5.96
CA ILE A 456 -6.17 -40.18 5.31
C ILE A 456 -5.32 -41.14 6.17
N ARG A 457 -5.13 -40.82 7.46
CA ARG A 457 -4.25 -41.59 8.37
C ARG A 457 -4.55 -43.09 8.41
N GLY A 458 -5.83 -43.49 8.30
CA GLY A 458 -6.21 -44.91 8.25
C GLY A 458 -5.70 -45.69 7.02
N LEU A 459 -5.19 -45.01 5.99
CA LEU A 459 -4.55 -45.63 4.81
C LEU A 459 -3.02 -45.73 4.93
N LEU A 460 -2.40 -44.94 5.81
CA LEU A 460 -0.94 -44.78 5.96
C LEU A 460 -0.36 -45.72 7.03
N THR A 461 0.96 -45.96 7.03
CA THR A 461 1.64 -46.79 8.05
C THR A 461 2.64 -46.04 8.91
N GLN A 462 3.15 -44.87 8.48
CA GLN A 462 4.12 -44.10 9.26
C GLN A 462 3.48 -43.06 10.19
N GLU A 463 3.86 -43.07 11.47
CA GLU A 463 3.62 -41.96 12.40
C GLU A 463 4.78 -40.96 12.33
N LYS A 464 4.55 -39.81 11.69
CA LYS A 464 5.42 -38.62 11.58
C LYS A 464 6.64 -38.74 10.66
N GLY A 465 6.49 -38.28 9.42
CA GLY A 465 7.60 -37.83 8.57
C GLY A 465 7.96 -36.37 8.85
N SER A 466 9.26 -36.06 8.90
CA SER A 466 9.83 -34.77 9.28
C SER A 466 9.52 -33.64 8.28
N SER A 467 9.27 -32.44 8.77
CA SER A 467 9.05 -31.19 8.01
C SER A 467 10.16 -30.83 7.02
N HIS A 468 11.32 -31.49 7.08
CA HIS A 468 12.46 -31.24 6.19
C HIS A 468 12.22 -31.67 4.72
N SER A 469 11.31 -32.61 4.45
CA SER A 469 11.04 -33.08 3.07
C SER A 469 10.23 -32.10 2.21
N GLN A 470 9.38 -31.27 2.83
CA GLN A 470 8.50 -30.33 2.11
C GLN A 470 9.29 -29.16 1.51
N GLN A 471 10.21 -28.57 2.29
CA GLN A 471 11.04 -27.46 1.80
C GLN A 471 11.90 -27.88 0.61
N GLU A 472 12.46 -29.10 0.65
CA GLU A 472 13.25 -29.63 -0.48
C GLU A 472 12.44 -29.74 -1.78
N ILE A 473 11.15 -30.12 -1.68
CA ILE A 473 10.26 -30.19 -2.84
C ILE A 473 9.86 -28.79 -3.32
N VAL A 474 9.60 -27.85 -2.42
CA VAL A 474 9.35 -26.44 -2.76
C VAL A 474 10.56 -25.88 -3.52
N ASP A 475 11.77 -26.07 -2.99
CA ASP A 475 13.01 -25.61 -3.62
C ASP A 475 13.24 -26.29 -4.98
N TYR A 476 12.88 -27.57 -5.12
CA TYR A 476 12.93 -28.27 -6.40
C TYR A 476 11.94 -27.72 -7.42
N ILE A 477 10.70 -27.41 -7.01
CA ILE A 477 9.69 -26.77 -7.86
C ILE A 477 10.20 -25.38 -8.29
N LYS A 478 10.78 -24.60 -7.38
CA LYS A 478 11.40 -23.30 -7.68
C LYS A 478 12.51 -23.42 -8.73
N ALA A 479 13.40 -24.40 -8.61
CA ALA A 479 14.43 -24.65 -9.61
C ALA A 479 13.83 -24.98 -11.01
N LYS A 480 12.68 -25.66 -11.05
CA LYS A 480 11.97 -25.94 -12.31
C LYS A 480 11.31 -24.72 -12.96
N PHE A 481 11.14 -23.62 -12.24
CA PHE A 481 10.68 -22.35 -12.83
C PHE A 481 11.75 -21.64 -13.68
N GLU A 482 13.03 -21.95 -13.44
CA GLU A 482 14.15 -21.40 -14.22
C GLU A 482 14.39 -22.17 -15.53
N GLU A 483 13.85 -23.39 -15.65
CA GLU A 483 13.87 -24.18 -16.88
C GLU A 483 12.77 -23.67 -17.83
N ASP A 484 13.17 -22.96 -18.90
CA ASP A 484 12.29 -22.30 -19.89
C ASP A 484 11.23 -23.29 -20.43
N SER A 485 9.99 -23.16 -19.92
CA SER A 485 8.88 -24.11 -20.12
C SER A 485 7.63 -23.41 -20.65
N SER A 486 6.66 -24.17 -21.18
CA SER A 486 5.43 -23.57 -21.71
C SER A 486 4.62 -22.87 -20.60
N PRO A 487 3.88 -21.79 -20.92
CA PRO A 487 3.15 -21.03 -19.90
C PRO A 487 2.19 -21.89 -19.08
N ASP A 488 1.56 -22.91 -19.67
CA ASP A 488 0.67 -23.83 -18.96
C ASP A 488 1.42 -24.68 -17.92
N ARG A 489 2.65 -25.11 -18.24
CA ARG A 489 3.48 -25.85 -17.27
C ARG A 489 3.83 -24.96 -16.08
N THR A 490 4.22 -23.71 -16.36
CA THR A 490 4.57 -22.71 -15.34
C THR A 490 3.38 -22.42 -14.42
N VAL A 491 2.18 -22.22 -14.98
CA VAL A 491 0.94 -22.02 -14.20
C VAL A 491 0.62 -23.26 -13.37
N ASN A 492 0.80 -24.46 -13.93
CA ASN A 492 0.61 -25.70 -13.18
C ASN A 492 1.55 -25.80 -11.96
N LEU A 493 2.83 -25.43 -12.10
CA LEU A 493 3.77 -25.41 -10.97
C LEU A 493 3.36 -24.40 -9.88
N PHE A 494 2.76 -23.26 -10.25
CA PHE A 494 2.20 -22.33 -9.26
C PHE A 494 1.01 -22.93 -8.52
N HIS A 495 0.11 -23.62 -9.23
CA HIS A 495 -0.96 -24.37 -8.57
C HIS A 495 -0.43 -25.44 -7.62
N CYS A 496 0.67 -26.11 -7.99
CA CYS A 496 1.36 -27.06 -7.12
C CYS A 496 1.90 -26.39 -5.85
N LEU A 497 2.52 -25.20 -5.94
CA LEU A 497 2.94 -24.43 -4.74
C LEU A 497 1.75 -24.02 -3.89
N ASN A 498 0.63 -23.63 -4.51
CA ASN A 498 -0.58 -23.29 -3.78
C ASN A 498 -1.20 -24.49 -3.05
N GLU A 499 -1.17 -25.70 -3.65
CA GLU A 499 -1.58 -26.94 -2.96
C GLU A 499 -0.66 -27.29 -1.77
N LEU A 500 0.60 -26.88 -1.81
CA LEU A 500 1.56 -26.96 -0.70
C LEU A 500 1.40 -25.83 0.32
N ASN A 501 0.44 -24.92 0.13
CA ASN A 501 0.27 -23.67 0.89
C ASN A 501 1.55 -22.80 0.93
N ASP A 502 2.39 -22.87 -0.10
CA ASP A 502 3.61 -22.07 -0.21
C ASP A 502 3.38 -20.81 -1.05
N ARG A 503 3.55 -19.63 -0.43
CA ARG A 503 3.54 -18.32 -1.10
C ARG A 503 4.94 -17.74 -1.29
N SER A 504 5.98 -18.51 -0.97
CA SER A 504 7.35 -17.99 -0.87
C SER A 504 7.89 -17.55 -2.22
N LEU A 505 7.56 -18.25 -3.32
CA LEU A 505 8.00 -17.86 -4.67
C LEU A 505 7.43 -16.50 -5.11
N VAL A 506 6.17 -16.21 -4.80
CA VAL A 506 5.53 -14.93 -5.15
C VAL A 506 6.18 -13.79 -4.39
N ASN A 507 6.36 -13.98 -3.08
CA ASN A 507 7.04 -13.02 -2.22
C ASN A 507 8.50 -12.83 -2.62
N GLU A 508 9.19 -13.91 -3.00
CA GLU A 508 10.58 -13.89 -3.45
C GLU A 508 10.71 -13.16 -4.79
N MET A 509 9.84 -13.43 -5.76
CA MET A 509 9.79 -12.69 -7.03
C MET A 509 9.49 -11.20 -6.79
N GLN A 510 8.50 -10.86 -5.97
CA GLN A 510 8.21 -9.47 -5.60
C GLN A 510 9.42 -8.78 -4.93
N ASN A 511 10.08 -9.46 -3.99
CA ASN A 511 11.25 -8.92 -3.29
C ASN A 511 12.48 -8.79 -4.19
N GLN A 512 12.76 -9.76 -5.06
CA GLN A 512 13.88 -9.72 -5.99
C GLN A 512 13.71 -8.63 -7.06
N ILE A 513 12.46 -8.42 -7.51
CA ILE A 513 12.06 -7.30 -8.38
C ILE A 513 12.28 -5.97 -7.64
N LYS A 514 11.86 -5.86 -6.38
CA LYS A 514 12.01 -4.65 -5.56
C LYS A 514 13.47 -4.31 -5.25
N GLU A 515 14.30 -5.30 -4.96
CA GLU A 515 15.72 -5.13 -4.64
C GLU A 515 16.59 -4.85 -5.89
N GLY A 516 16.00 -4.84 -7.08
CA GLY A 516 16.71 -4.62 -8.34
C GLY A 516 17.71 -5.73 -8.69
N LYS A 517 17.55 -6.92 -8.08
CA LYS A 517 18.42 -8.09 -8.28
C LYS A 517 18.08 -8.86 -9.56
N LEU A 518 16.82 -8.77 -10.02
CA LEU A 518 16.36 -9.29 -11.30
C LEU A 518 16.13 -8.14 -12.28
N SER A 519 16.74 -8.18 -13.46
CA SER A 519 16.48 -7.22 -14.53
C SER A 519 15.22 -7.60 -15.31
N MET A 520 14.51 -6.61 -15.90
CA MET A 520 13.31 -6.85 -16.73
C MET A 520 13.55 -7.78 -17.93
N THR A 521 14.83 -7.98 -18.31
CA THR A 521 15.27 -8.88 -19.39
C THR A 521 15.50 -10.32 -18.95
N GLU A 522 15.51 -10.60 -17.65
CA GLU A 522 15.74 -11.94 -17.09
C GLU A 522 14.45 -12.74 -16.87
N LEU A 523 13.31 -12.05 -16.65
CA LEU A 523 12.02 -12.72 -16.55
C LEU A 523 11.48 -13.06 -17.94
N SER A 524 11.29 -14.35 -18.20
CA SER A 524 10.72 -14.84 -19.45
C SER A 524 9.25 -14.38 -19.60
N ARG A 525 8.75 -14.40 -20.83
CA ARG A 525 7.34 -14.06 -21.12
C ARG A 525 6.37 -14.97 -20.34
N THR A 526 6.77 -16.22 -20.07
CA THR A 526 5.99 -17.21 -19.33
C THR A 526 6.00 -16.94 -17.83
N GLN A 527 7.11 -16.46 -17.27
CA GLN A 527 7.20 -16.05 -15.86
C GLN A 527 6.35 -14.81 -15.57
N TRP A 528 6.34 -13.81 -16.46
CA TRP A 528 5.44 -12.65 -16.35
C TRP A 528 3.97 -13.03 -16.37
N SER A 529 3.62 -13.90 -17.32
CA SER A 529 2.27 -14.45 -17.46
C SER A 529 1.81 -15.16 -16.19
N ALA A 530 2.69 -15.94 -15.60
CA ALA A 530 2.39 -16.67 -14.38
C ALA A 530 2.31 -15.76 -13.14
N LEU A 531 3.19 -14.75 -13.03
CA LEU A 531 3.09 -13.72 -12.00
C LEU A 531 1.76 -12.95 -12.08
N LEU A 532 1.37 -12.54 -13.29
CA LEU A 532 0.09 -11.88 -13.52
C LEU A 532 -1.09 -12.76 -13.09
N TYR A 533 -1.06 -14.03 -13.49
CA TYR A 533 -2.06 -15.01 -13.09
C TYR A 533 -2.18 -15.08 -11.56
N VAL A 534 -1.05 -15.22 -10.87
CA VAL A 534 -1.01 -15.29 -9.41
C VAL A 534 -1.57 -14.03 -8.77
N LEU A 535 -1.15 -12.84 -9.22
CA LEU A 535 -1.63 -11.58 -8.66
C LEU A 535 -3.15 -11.46 -8.83
N LEU A 536 -3.69 -11.85 -9.99
CA LEU A 536 -5.14 -11.82 -10.28
C LEU A 536 -5.95 -12.93 -9.58
N THR A 537 -5.29 -13.96 -9.06
CA THR A 537 -5.91 -15.13 -8.43
C THR A 537 -5.58 -15.29 -6.94
N SER A 538 -4.79 -14.38 -6.37
CA SER A 538 -4.46 -14.40 -4.94
C SER A 538 -5.68 -14.02 -4.09
N ASP A 539 -5.68 -14.47 -2.82
CA ASP A 539 -6.66 -14.05 -1.82
C ASP A 539 -6.32 -12.66 -1.22
N GLU A 540 -5.30 -11.97 -1.74
CA GLU A 540 -4.94 -10.63 -1.26
C GLU A 540 -5.85 -9.58 -1.90
N ASP A 541 -6.21 -8.58 -1.09
CA ASP A 541 -7.08 -7.50 -1.51
C ASP A 541 -6.38 -6.64 -2.59
N LEU A 542 -6.75 -6.87 -3.85
CA LEU A 542 -6.26 -6.13 -5.02
C LEU A 542 -6.83 -4.71 -5.10
N ASP A 543 -7.68 -4.30 -4.16
CA ASP A 543 -8.22 -2.95 -4.14
C ASP A 543 -7.11 -1.89 -4.12
N ASN A 544 -5.96 -2.16 -3.51
CA ASN A 544 -4.82 -1.24 -3.45
C ASN A 544 -3.60 -1.77 -4.23
N PHE A 545 -3.40 -1.23 -5.42
CA PHE A 545 -2.22 -1.51 -6.24
C PHE A 545 -1.12 -0.47 -6.01
N ASP A 546 0.10 -0.92 -5.72
CA ASP A 546 1.27 -0.08 -5.52
C ASP A 546 2.41 -0.52 -6.43
N LEU A 547 2.70 0.26 -7.48
CA LEU A 547 3.74 -0.06 -8.44
C LEU A 547 5.15 0.02 -7.82
N ARG A 548 5.34 0.80 -6.73
CA ARG A 548 6.62 0.92 -6.02
C ARG A 548 7.00 -0.36 -5.27
N LYS A 549 6.06 -1.30 -5.09
CA LYS A 549 6.37 -2.65 -4.61
C LYS A 549 7.08 -3.50 -5.67
N PHE A 550 7.11 -3.04 -6.92
CA PHE A 550 7.76 -3.68 -8.06
C PHE A 550 8.89 -2.78 -8.61
N VAL A 551 9.29 -2.98 -9.88
CA VAL A 551 10.24 -2.11 -10.56
C VAL A 551 9.51 -0.88 -11.10
N SER A 552 9.96 0.30 -10.67
CA SER A 552 9.58 1.61 -11.20
C SER A 552 9.95 1.76 -12.69
N SER A 553 9.08 1.27 -13.58
CA SER A 553 9.21 1.45 -15.04
C SER A 553 7.88 1.36 -15.77
N GLU A 554 7.81 2.01 -16.95
CA GLU A 554 6.64 1.95 -17.83
C GLU A 554 6.34 0.53 -18.34
N GLU A 555 7.37 -0.26 -18.65
CA GLU A 555 7.18 -1.64 -19.12
C GLU A 555 6.56 -2.50 -18.01
N CYS A 556 6.97 -2.31 -16.75
CA CYS A 556 6.36 -3.02 -15.61
C CYS A 556 4.88 -2.64 -15.47
N LEU A 557 4.55 -1.35 -15.57
CA LEU A 557 3.16 -0.89 -15.60
C LEU A 557 2.37 -1.57 -16.72
N ARG A 558 2.89 -1.59 -17.96
CA ARG A 558 2.24 -2.24 -19.11
C ARG A 558 1.95 -3.72 -18.88
N ARG A 559 2.89 -4.45 -18.28
CA ARG A 559 2.71 -5.87 -17.95
C ARG A 559 1.68 -6.10 -16.84
N LEU A 560 1.52 -5.13 -15.95
CA LEU A 560 0.62 -5.20 -14.80
C LEU A 560 -0.70 -4.44 -15.00
N LEU A 561 -0.96 -3.86 -16.18
CA LEU A 561 -2.24 -3.19 -16.49
C LEU A 561 -3.48 -4.03 -16.12
N PRO A 562 -3.51 -5.36 -16.35
CA PRO A 562 -4.68 -6.14 -15.97
C PRO A 562 -4.90 -6.19 -14.45
N VAL A 563 -3.85 -6.05 -13.64
CA VAL A 563 -3.96 -5.91 -12.17
C VAL A 563 -4.47 -4.51 -11.82
N VAL A 564 -3.92 -3.47 -12.47
CA VAL A 564 -4.33 -2.07 -12.27
C VAL A 564 -5.81 -1.86 -12.58
N GLU A 565 -6.34 -2.51 -13.63
CA GLU A 565 -7.76 -2.43 -13.99
C GLU A 565 -8.70 -2.97 -12.89
N THR A 566 -8.21 -3.91 -12.09
CA THR A 566 -8.99 -4.48 -10.98
C THR A 566 -8.95 -3.66 -9.70
N ALA A 567 -8.00 -2.73 -9.58
CA ALA A 567 -7.77 -1.96 -8.37
C ALA A 567 -8.77 -0.80 -8.21
N THR A 568 -9.10 -0.47 -6.96
CA THR A 568 -9.84 0.76 -6.62
C THR A 568 -8.88 1.93 -6.40
N THR A 569 -7.66 1.67 -5.95
CA THR A 569 -6.60 2.64 -5.70
C THR A 569 -5.32 2.19 -6.40
N ALA A 570 -4.73 3.08 -7.21
CA ALA A 570 -3.46 2.84 -7.89
C ALA A 570 -2.42 3.90 -7.49
N TRP A 571 -1.39 3.48 -6.76
CA TRP A 571 -0.21 4.29 -6.44
C TRP A 571 0.90 4.01 -7.45
N LEU A 572 1.03 4.93 -8.39
CA LEU A 572 2.01 4.93 -9.48
C LEU A 572 3.04 6.05 -9.32
N ASN A 573 3.15 6.63 -8.13
CA ASN A 573 4.04 7.74 -7.84
C ASN A 573 5.50 7.29 -7.70
N GLU A 574 6.46 8.15 -8.07
CA GLU A 574 7.90 7.85 -8.01
C GLU A 574 8.30 6.59 -8.81
N CYS A 575 7.61 6.36 -9.94
CA CYS A 575 7.76 5.15 -10.75
C CYS A 575 8.50 5.35 -12.08
N ASN A 576 9.18 6.50 -12.27
CA ASN A 576 9.85 6.86 -13.52
C ASN A 576 8.94 6.77 -14.76
N LEU A 577 7.65 7.09 -14.58
CA LEU A 577 6.67 7.07 -15.65
C LEU A 577 6.80 8.33 -16.52
N THR A 578 6.51 8.19 -17.80
CA THR A 578 6.52 9.28 -18.79
C THR A 578 5.14 9.42 -19.45
N GLU A 579 5.05 10.25 -20.49
CA GLU A 579 3.82 10.43 -21.27
C GLU A 579 3.24 9.12 -21.83
N GLY A 580 4.07 8.12 -22.15
CA GLY A 580 3.63 6.84 -22.71
C GLY A 580 2.73 6.04 -21.77
N SER A 581 3.01 6.13 -20.47
CA SER A 581 2.23 5.46 -19.42
C SER A 581 0.81 6.01 -19.29
N CYS A 582 0.60 7.30 -19.59
CA CYS A 582 -0.72 7.90 -19.54
C CYS A 582 -1.67 7.29 -20.59
N MET A 583 -1.16 6.99 -21.80
CA MET A 583 -1.95 6.36 -22.86
C MET A 583 -2.47 4.96 -22.46
N ASP A 584 -1.64 4.20 -21.76
CA ASP A 584 -2.00 2.86 -21.30
C ASP A 584 -3.15 2.90 -20.27
N LEU A 585 -3.16 3.92 -19.40
CA LEU A 585 -4.20 4.15 -18.39
C LEU A 585 -5.51 4.69 -18.97
N VAL A 586 -5.50 5.35 -20.14
CA VAL A 586 -6.73 5.86 -20.79
C VAL A 586 -7.75 4.74 -21.00
N LYS A 587 -7.30 3.55 -21.42
CA LYS A 587 -8.18 2.39 -21.62
C LYS A 587 -8.85 1.95 -20.32
N ILE A 588 -8.09 1.94 -19.23
CA ILE A 588 -8.59 1.57 -17.90
C ILE A 588 -9.59 2.60 -17.40
N LEU A 589 -9.26 3.90 -17.46
CA LEU A 589 -10.16 4.97 -17.01
C LEU A 589 -11.45 5.05 -17.83
N SER A 590 -11.40 4.64 -19.11
CA SER A 590 -12.56 4.66 -20.00
C SER A 590 -13.43 3.40 -19.91
N SER A 591 -12.94 2.34 -19.27
CA SER A 591 -13.60 1.04 -19.23
C SER A 591 -14.80 1.01 -18.28
N VAL A 592 -15.88 0.31 -18.68
CA VAL A 592 -17.07 0.08 -17.85
C VAL A 592 -16.75 -0.80 -16.64
N SER A 593 -15.82 -1.74 -16.80
CA SER A 593 -15.36 -2.68 -15.76
C SER A 593 -14.51 -2.00 -14.67
N SER A 594 -13.95 -0.83 -14.95
CA SER A 594 -13.02 -0.14 -14.04
C SER A 594 -13.69 0.19 -12.71
N LYS A 595 -12.95 -0.06 -11.63
CA LYS A 595 -13.34 0.26 -10.26
C LYS A 595 -12.49 1.39 -9.66
N MET A 596 -11.63 2.01 -10.46
CA MET A 596 -10.64 2.96 -9.99
C MET A 596 -11.30 4.25 -9.46
N ILE A 597 -11.03 4.55 -8.19
CA ILE A 597 -11.48 5.70 -7.42
C ILE A 597 -10.31 6.65 -7.15
N GLU A 598 -9.12 6.12 -6.87
CA GLU A 598 -7.92 6.91 -6.59
C GLU A 598 -6.77 6.55 -7.54
N LEU A 599 -6.14 7.57 -8.12
CA LEU A 599 -4.97 7.47 -8.97
C LEU A 599 -3.93 8.50 -8.53
N ASP A 600 -2.78 8.00 -8.07
CA ASP A 600 -1.63 8.83 -7.75
C ASP A 600 -0.50 8.58 -8.76
N MET A 601 -0.18 9.59 -9.56
CA MET A 601 0.95 9.55 -10.50
C MET A 601 2.02 10.60 -10.17
N SER A 602 2.07 11.06 -8.92
CA SER A 602 2.99 12.11 -8.46
C SER A 602 4.46 11.74 -8.66
N SER A 603 5.33 12.74 -8.78
CA SER A 603 6.79 12.59 -8.92
C SER A 603 7.20 11.69 -10.10
N ASN A 604 6.58 11.91 -11.25
CA ASN A 604 6.88 11.25 -12.53
C ASN A 604 7.07 12.29 -13.64
N THR A 605 7.82 12.00 -14.70
CA THR A 605 8.06 12.96 -15.78
C THR A 605 6.99 12.87 -16.88
N LEU A 606 5.72 13.10 -16.50
CA LEU A 606 4.56 12.98 -17.40
C LEU A 606 4.49 14.13 -18.41
N GLN A 607 4.85 15.34 -17.98
CA GLN A 607 4.71 16.58 -18.75
C GLN A 607 3.26 16.88 -19.16
N ASP A 608 3.02 18.03 -19.79
CA ASP A 608 1.69 18.42 -20.24
C ASP A 608 1.14 17.45 -21.31
N SER A 609 2.00 16.87 -22.14
CA SER A 609 1.61 15.88 -23.15
C SER A 609 1.00 14.62 -22.55
N GLY A 610 1.60 14.07 -21.49
CA GLY A 610 1.10 12.89 -20.78
C GLY A 610 -0.27 13.15 -20.13
N VAL A 611 -0.40 14.24 -19.38
CA VAL A 611 -1.67 14.59 -18.72
C VAL A 611 -2.76 14.94 -19.74
N LYS A 612 -2.39 15.52 -20.89
CA LYS A 612 -3.33 15.74 -22.00
C LYS A 612 -3.87 14.42 -22.55
N GLN A 613 -3.04 13.38 -22.68
CA GLN A 613 -3.50 12.05 -23.05
C GLN A 613 -4.40 11.45 -21.97
N LEU A 614 -3.98 11.51 -20.70
CA LEU A 614 -4.77 11.02 -19.56
C LEU A 614 -6.16 11.67 -19.51
N SER A 615 -6.25 12.95 -19.90
CA SER A 615 -7.51 13.70 -19.95
C SER A 615 -8.56 13.05 -20.85
N GLU A 616 -8.17 12.32 -21.91
CA GLU A 616 -9.13 11.60 -22.77
C GLU A 616 -9.84 10.47 -22.01
N GLY A 617 -9.14 9.81 -21.08
CA GLY A 617 -9.74 8.83 -20.18
C GLY A 617 -10.64 9.48 -19.14
N LEU A 618 -10.23 10.61 -18.58
CA LEU A 618 -11.01 11.37 -17.59
C LEU A 618 -12.30 11.99 -18.16
N LYS A 619 -12.34 12.25 -19.48
CA LYS A 619 -13.55 12.73 -20.18
C LYS A 619 -14.60 11.63 -20.38
N SER A 620 -14.23 10.35 -20.20
CA SER A 620 -15.16 9.24 -20.39
C SER A 620 -16.30 9.29 -19.36
N PRO A 621 -17.56 9.05 -19.75
CA PRO A 621 -18.67 8.93 -18.80
C PRO A 621 -18.55 7.70 -17.88
N ASN A 622 -17.67 6.75 -18.22
CA ASN A 622 -17.42 5.56 -17.41
C ASN A 622 -16.34 5.79 -16.34
N CYS A 623 -15.65 6.94 -16.35
CA CYS A 623 -14.62 7.24 -15.37
C CYS A 623 -15.25 7.44 -13.99
N LYS A 624 -14.78 6.66 -13.00
CA LYS A 624 -15.26 6.70 -11.60
C LYS A 624 -14.26 7.37 -10.66
N LEU A 625 -13.22 8.00 -11.21
CA LEU A 625 -12.11 8.55 -10.44
C LEU A 625 -12.59 9.73 -9.58
N GLU A 626 -12.37 9.64 -8.28
CA GLU A 626 -12.69 10.70 -7.32
C GLU A 626 -11.45 11.46 -6.85
N ILE A 627 -10.28 10.83 -6.89
CA ILE A 627 -9.03 11.40 -6.39
C ILE A 627 -7.95 11.26 -7.47
N LEU A 628 -7.39 12.40 -7.89
CA LEU A 628 -6.28 12.46 -8.84
C LEU A 628 -5.13 13.29 -8.25
N ARG A 629 -3.95 12.65 -8.13
CA ARG A 629 -2.73 13.32 -7.67
C ARG A 629 -1.66 13.33 -8.75
N LEU A 630 -1.20 14.52 -9.10
CA LEU A 630 -0.22 14.80 -10.16
C LEU A 630 0.87 15.76 -9.64
N ASN A 631 1.30 15.60 -8.39
CA ASN A 631 2.33 16.47 -7.82
C ASN A 631 3.66 16.29 -8.55
N ASN A 632 4.42 17.36 -8.76
CA ASN A 632 5.77 17.28 -9.32
C ASN A 632 5.83 16.42 -10.60
N CYS A 633 4.90 16.67 -11.54
CA CYS A 633 4.77 15.93 -12.78
C CYS A 633 5.42 16.64 -14.00
N GLY A 634 6.06 17.79 -13.76
CA GLY A 634 6.60 18.66 -14.81
C GLY A 634 5.51 19.40 -15.59
N LEU A 635 4.38 19.71 -14.95
CA LEU A 635 3.26 20.39 -15.58
C LEU A 635 3.48 21.91 -15.65
N THR A 636 2.98 22.53 -16.71
CA THR A 636 3.06 23.99 -16.93
C THR A 636 1.68 24.65 -16.97
N GLU A 637 1.61 25.94 -17.24
CA GLU A 637 0.35 26.67 -17.37
C GLU A 637 -0.57 26.15 -18.50
N GLU A 638 -0.02 25.52 -19.54
CA GLU A 638 -0.79 25.07 -20.72
C GLU A 638 -1.81 23.96 -20.39
N ILE A 639 -1.46 23.06 -19.46
CA ILE A 639 -2.33 21.91 -19.15
C ILE A 639 -3.58 22.32 -18.35
N CYS A 640 -3.55 23.47 -17.68
CA CYS A 640 -4.65 23.90 -16.82
C CYS A 640 -5.96 24.08 -17.60
N SER A 641 -5.92 24.54 -18.85
CA SER A 641 -7.10 24.61 -19.72
C SER A 641 -7.74 23.23 -20.00
N VAL A 642 -6.92 22.20 -20.13
CA VAL A 642 -7.38 20.82 -20.38
C VAL A 642 -8.02 20.25 -19.11
N ILE A 643 -7.37 20.42 -17.97
CA ILE A 643 -7.92 20.00 -16.66
C ILE A 643 -9.21 20.75 -16.35
N ALA A 644 -9.27 22.06 -16.61
CA ALA A 644 -10.49 22.87 -16.47
C ALA A 644 -11.65 22.31 -17.30
N THR A 645 -11.36 21.86 -18.52
CA THR A 645 -12.36 21.25 -19.40
C THR A 645 -12.88 19.93 -18.81
N VAL A 646 -12.00 19.09 -18.26
CA VAL A 646 -12.37 17.80 -17.63
C VAL A 646 -13.27 18.02 -16.42
N ILE A 647 -12.87 18.88 -15.47
CA ILE A 647 -13.62 19.09 -14.23
C ILE A 647 -14.98 19.77 -14.45
N SER A 648 -15.14 20.46 -15.58
CA SER A 648 -16.39 21.13 -15.97
C SER A 648 -17.45 20.18 -16.55
N LEU A 649 -17.10 18.93 -16.84
CA LEU A 649 -18.03 17.95 -17.40
C LEU A 649 -19.01 17.45 -16.33
N GLU A 650 -20.28 17.30 -16.71
CA GLU A 650 -21.32 16.73 -15.82
C GLU A 650 -21.00 15.29 -15.38
N SER A 651 -20.25 14.54 -16.20
CA SER A 651 -19.82 13.18 -15.91
C SER A 651 -18.61 13.10 -14.98
N CYS A 652 -17.94 14.22 -14.67
CA CYS A 652 -16.74 14.20 -13.85
C CYS A 652 -17.08 13.91 -12.38
N THR A 653 -16.44 12.87 -11.83
CA THR A 653 -16.62 12.43 -10.43
C THR A 653 -15.54 12.93 -9.47
N LEU A 654 -14.57 13.72 -9.96
CA LEU A 654 -13.43 14.18 -9.15
C LEU A 654 -13.88 15.05 -7.97
N LYS A 655 -13.44 14.64 -6.78
CA LYS A 655 -13.64 15.33 -5.49
C LYS A 655 -12.33 15.90 -4.94
N GLU A 656 -11.19 15.30 -5.27
CA GLU A 656 -9.86 15.77 -4.89
C GLU A 656 -8.93 15.86 -6.10
N LEU A 657 -8.31 17.02 -6.25
CA LEU A 657 -7.32 17.29 -7.27
C LEU A 657 -6.09 17.92 -6.63
N GLU A 658 -4.95 17.30 -6.86
CA GLU A 658 -3.68 17.69 -6.29
C GLU A 658 -2.66 17.91 -7.43
N LEU A 659 -2.19 19.15 -7.57
CA LEU A 659 -1.29 19.60 -8.63
C LEU A 659 -0.03 20.29 -8.08
N SER A 660 0.28 20.12 -6.79
CA SER A 660 1.40 20.80 -6.14
C SER A 660 2.76 20.53 -6.81
N GLU A 661 3.71 21.44 -6.61
CA GLU A 661 5.08 21.38 -7.13
C GLU A 661 5.17 21.32 -8.67
N ASN A 662 4.18 21.90 -9.37
CA ASN A 662 4.19 22.12 -10.82
C ASN A 662 4.26 23.61 -11.16
N ASN A 663 4.78 23.98 -12.33
CA ASN A 663 4.96 25.40 -12.69
C ASN A 663 3.73 25.99 -13.40
N LEU A 664 2.59 26.03 -12.70
CA LEU A 664 1.30 26.46 -13.27
C LEU A 664 1.18 27.98 -13.43
N GLN A 665 1.88 28.76 -12.61
CA GLN A 665 1.89 30.23 -12.63
C GLN A 665 0.47 30.85 -12.49
N ASN A 666 0.37 32.17 -12.64
CA ASN A 666 -0.92 32.88 -12.55
C ASN A 666 -1.86 32.53 -13.71
N SER A 667 -1.34 32.45 -14.94
CA SER A 667 -2.10 32.16 -16.17
C SER A 667 -2.73 30.76 -16.16
N GLY A 668 -2.00 29.75 -15.68
CA GLY A 668 -2.55 28.40 -15.54
C GLY A 668 -3.66 28.35 -14.49
N VAL A 669 -3.45 28.97 -13.32
CA VAL A 669 -4.50 29.06 -12.29
C VAL A 669 -5.73 29.80 -12.82
N GLU A 670 -5.56 30.90 -13.55
CA GLU A 670 -6.66 31.61 -14.20
C GLU A 670 -7.50 30.67 -15.08
N GLN A 671 -6.86 29.84 -15.91
CA GLN A 671 -7.54 28.87 -16.76
C GLN A 671 -8.22 27.75 -15.95
N LEU A 672 -7.55 27.22 -14.92
CA LEU A 672 -8.10 26.17 -14.05
C LEU A 672 -9.36 26.65 -13.33
N MET A 673 -9.35 27.89 -12.86
CA MET A 673 -10.44 28.53 -12.12
C MET A 673 -11.68 28.78 -12.98
N VAL A 674 -11.53 28.98 -14.30
CA VAL A 674 -12.68 29.03 -15.23
C VAL A 674 -13.48 27.72 -15.16
N GLY A 675 -12.80 26.58 -15.07
CA GLY A 675 -13.48 25.29 -14.92
C GLY A 675 -14.14 25.13 -13.56
N LEU A 676 -13.45 25.53 -12.49
CA LEU A 676 -13.97 25.45 -11.11
C LEU A 676 -15.22 26.33 -10.87
N ALA A 677 -15.36 27.42 -11.61
CA ALA A 677 -16.52 28.31 -11.55
C ALA A 677 -17.82 27.66 -12.07
N ASN A 678 -17.75 26.50 -12.72
CA ASN A 678 -18.92 25.80 -13.25
C ASN A 678 -19.76 25.17 -12.10
N PRO A 679 -21.10 25.34 -12.08
CA PRO A 679 -21.97 24.84 -11.01
C PRO A 679 -22.03 23.31 -10.89
N HIS A 680 -21.65 22.57 -11.94
CA HIS A 680 -21.69 21.10 -11.93
C HIS A 680 -20.47 20.45 -11.25
N VAL A 681 -19.44 21.24 -10.94
CA VAL A 681 -18.18 20.75 -10.35
C VAL A 681 -18.44 20.13 -8.97
N GLN A 682 -17.89 18.94 -8.74
CA GLN A 682 -17.99 18.22 -7.45
C GLN A 682 -16.72 18.30 -6.60
N LEU A 683 -15.71 19.04 -7.08
CA LEU A 683 -14.41 19.15 -6.43
C LEU A 683 -14.53 19.82 -5.06
N LYS A 684 -14.08 19.11 -4.02
CA LYS A 684 -14.08 19.54 -2.62
C LYS A 684 -12.70 19.96 -2.13
N ILE A 685 -11.65 19.36 -2.69
CA ILE A 685 -10.28 19.55 -2.25
C ILE A 685 -9.45 19.92 -3.46
N LEU A 686 -8.78 21.07 -3.40
CA LEU A 686 -7.84 21.54 -4.39
C LEU A 686 -6.54 21.96 -3.73
N ARG A 687 -5.43 21.35 -4.16
CA ARG A 687 -4.11 21.64 -3.63
C ARG A 687 -3.17 22.07 -4.75
N LEU A 688 -2.53 23.22 -4.54
CA LEU A 688 -1.71 23.95 -5.50
C LEU A 688 -0.42 24.47 -4.81
N CYS A 689 0.18 23.66 -3.95
CA CYS A 689 1.36 24.07 -3.18
C CYS A 689 2.55 24.31 -4.12
N LYS A 690 3.32 25.37 -3.90
CA LYS A 690 4.52 25.71 -4.69
C LYS A 690 4.28 25.69 -6.21
N CYS A 691 3.15 26.25 -6.66
CA CYS A 691 2.76 26.30 -8.07
C CYS A 691 3.19 27.58 -8.81
N SER A 692 4.12 28.34 -8.24
CA SER A 692 4.53 29.67 -8.74
C SER A 692 3.39 30.69 -8.82
N ILE A 693 2.37 30.57 -7.97
CA ILE A 693 1.22 31.48 -7.92
C ILE A 693 1.61 32.77 -7.19
N LYS A 694 1.17 33.91 -7.71
CA LYS A 694 1.38 35.23 -7.14
C LYS A 694 0.05 35.91 -6.79
N GLU A 695 0.12 37.19 -6.45
CA GLU A 695 -1.03 37.99 -6.01
C GLU A 695 -2.15 38.04 -7.07
N GLU A 696 -1.81 38.07 -8.36
CA GLU A 696 -2.77 38.16 -9.46
C GLU A 696 -3.64 36.90 -9.59
N GLY A 697 -3.02 35.72 -9.48
CA GLY A 697 -3.73 34.43 -9.56
C GLY A 697 -4.80 34.25 -8.48
N CYS A 698 -4.64 34.92 -7.33
CA CYS A 698 -5.64 34.90 -6.25
C CYS A 698 -6.96 35.58 -6.63
N SER A 699 -6.94 36.50 -7.60
CA SER A 699 -8.17 37.12 -8.13
C SER A 699 -9.01 36.12 -8.90
N ALA A 700 -8.38 35.21 -9.65
CA ALA A 700 -9.08 34.12 -10.34
C ALA A 700 -9.69 33.13 -9.34
N VAL A 701 -8.91 32.74 -8.32
CA VAL A 701 -9.39 31.86 -7.24
C VAL A 701 -10.60 32.49 -6.55
N ALA A 702 -10.52 33.76 -6.17
CA ALA A 702 -11.62 34.47 -5.55
C ALA A 702 -12.86 34.55 -6.44
N SER A 703 -12.67 34.79 -7.74
CA SER A 703 -13.76 34.85 -8.72
C SER A 703 -14.46 33.49 -8.88
N ALA A 704 -13.71 32.40 -8.97
CA ALA A 704 -14.28 31.06 -9.05
C ALA A 704 -15.04 30.66 -7.79
N LEU A 705 -14.50 30.95 -6.61
CA LEU A 705 -15.19 30.73 -5.33
C LEU A 705 -16.42 31.63 -5.17
N ALA A 706 -16.43 32.85 -5.73
CA ALA A 706 -17.62 33.69 -5.75
C ALA A 706 -18.72 33.12 -6.66
N ALA A 707 -18.32 32.58 -7.82
CA ALA A 707 -19.23 32.00 -8.80
C ALA A 707 -19.83 30.67 -8.32
N ASN A 708 -19.03 29.85 -7.62
CA ASN A 708 -19.47 28.57 -7.07
C ASN A 708 -19.06 28.38 -5.59
N PRO A 709 -19.74 29.07 -4.65
CA PRO A 709 -19.27 29.21 -3.27
C PRO A 709 -19.48 27.99 -2.37
N SER A 710 -20.22 26.97 -2.82
CA SER A 710 -20.68 25.87 -1.96
C SER A 710 -19.86 24.57 -2.03
N HIS A 711 -18.94 24.42 -2.99
CA HIS A 711 -18.38 23.09 -3.32
C HIS A 711 -16.99 22.86 -2.71
N LEU A 712 -16.08 23.84 -2.82
CA LEU A 712 -14.72 23.68 -2.32
C LEU A 712 -14.68 23.83 -0.79
N LYS A 713 -14.15 22.81 -0.12
CA LYS A 713 -13.99 22.73 1.34
C LYS A 713 -12.54 22.95 1.78
N GLU A 714 -11.58 22.48 1.00
CA GLU A 714 -10.15 22.67 1.27
C GLU A 714 -9.45 23.31 0.08
N LEU A 715 -8.70 24.37 0.37
CA LEU A 715 -7.81 25.03 -0.57
C LEU A 715 -6.42 25.13 0.04
N ASP A 716 -5.43 24.55 -0.64
CA ASP A 716 -4.02 24.65 -0.26
C ASP A 716 -3.22 25.47 -1.27
N LEU A 717 -2.69 26.61 -0.82
CA LEU A 717 -1.84 27.51 -1.59
C LEU A 717 -0.44 27.62 -0.98
N THR A 718 -0.04 26.69 -0.11
CA THR A 718 1.23 26.72 0.62
C THR A 718 2.45 26.92 -0.31
N GLY A 719 3.39 27.78 0.09
CA GLY A 719 4.64 28.01 -0.64
C GLY A 719 4.51 28.80 -1.94
N ASN A 720 3.39 29.50 -2.15
CA ASN A 720 3.20 30.43 -3.27
C ASN A 720 3.41 31.88 -2.83
N ASN A 721 3.78 32.79 -3.74
CA ASN A 721 3.97 34.20 -3.39
C ASN A 721 2.65 34.99 -3.43
N VAL A 722 1.65 34.53 -2.68
CA VAL A 722 0.29 35.11 -2.60
C VAL A 722 0.34 36.57 -2.13
N GLY A 723 1.26 36.90 -1.22
CA GLY A 723 1.49 38.27 -0.76
C GLY A 723 0.29 38.91 -0.06
N VAL A 724 0.39 40.22 0.18
CA VAL A 724 -0.64 40.98 0.90
C VAL A 724 -1.85 41.23 0.00
N LEU A 725 -1.64 41.53 -1.29
CA LEU A 725 -2.76 41.82 -2.20
C LEU A 725 -3.59 40.56 -2.47
N GLY A 726 -2.94 39.41 -2.68
CA GLY A 726 -3.63 38.14 -2.86
C GLY A 726 -4.48 37.76 -1.65
N VAL A 727 -3.93 37.89 -0.43
CA VAL A 727 -4.69 37.65 0.80
C VAL A 727 -5.86 38.61 0.97
N LYS A 728 -5.69 39.91 0.64
CA LYS A 728 -6.79 40.88 0.69
C LYS A 728 -7.94 40.45 -0.23
N VAL A 729 -7.62 39.95 -1.43
CA VAL A 729 -8.61 39.44 -2.38
C VAL A 729 -9.29 38.17 -1.85
N LEU A 730 -8.54 37.19 -1.35
CA LEU A 730 -9.11 35.98 -0.71
C LEU A 730 -10.00 36.32 0.49
N SER A 731 -9.62 37.34 1.28
CA SER A 731 -10.40 37.82 2.42
C SER A 731 -11.77 38.37 2.03
N THR A 732 -11.93 38.93 0.81
CA THR A 732 -13.24 39.38 0.33
C THR A 732 -14.23 38.22 0.17
N ILE A 733 -13.75 37.04 -0.22
CA ILE A 733 -14.55 35.83 -0.37
C ILE A 733 -14.80 35.14 0.96
N LEU A 734 -13.81 35.12 1.87
CA LEU A 734 -14.03 34.64 3.23
C LEU A 734 -15.11 35.46 3.95
N ASN A 735 -15.24 36.75 3.64
CA ASN A 735 -16.30 37.61 4.17
C ASN A 735 -17.68 37.35 3.53
N ASN A 736 -17.77 36.53 2.49
CA ASN A 736 -19.04 36.17 1.86
C ASN A 736 -19.71 35.01 2.63
N SER A 737 -20.95 35.22 3.12
CA SER A 737 -21.72 34.22 3.87
C SER A 737 -22.00 32.92 3.11
N CYS A 738 -21.91 32.94 1.78
CA CYS A 738 -22.10 31.76 0.95
C CYS A 738 -20.87 30.85 0.89
N CYS A 739 -19.67 31.36 1.23
CA CYS A 739 -18.42 30.59 1.16
C CYS A 739 -18.45 29.42 2.15
N LYS A 740 -18.29 28.19 1.63
CA LYS A 740 -18.28 26.94 2.42
C LYS A 740 -16.87 26.36 2.64
N LEU A 741 -15.83 27.16 2.40
CA LEU A 741 -14.46 26.73 2.65
C LEU A 741 -14.26 26.46 4.16
N GLU A 742 -13.83 25.25 4.49
CA GLU A 742 -13.62 24.75 5.84
C GLU A 742 -12.14 24.82 6.23
N THR A 743 -11.24 24.67 5.26
CA THR A 743 -9.78 24.66 5.43
C THR A 743 -9.10 25.54 4.40
N LEU A 744 -8.28 26.48 4.86
CA LEU A 744 -7.43 27.31 4.03
C LEU A 744 -5.98 27.22 4.50
N LYS A 745 -5.08 26.81 3.61
CA LYS A 745 -3.65 26.73 3.91
C LYS A 745 -2.88 27.74 3.08
N LEU A 746 -2.16 28.61 3.78
CA LEU A 746 -1.41 29.73 3.26
C LEU A 746 0.00 29.78 3.87
N SER A 747 0.58 28.62 4.18
CA SER A 747 1.92 28.55 4.78
C SER A 747 2.98 29.06 3.80
N ASP A 748 4.01 29.74 4.32
CA ASP A 748 5.13 30.31 3.57
C ASP A 748 4.68 31.10 2.32
N CYS A 749 3.66 31.97 2.49
CA CYS A 749 3.02 32.71 1.40
C CYS A 749 3.43 34.18 1.27
N SER A 750 4.49 34.59 1.97
CA SER A 750 4.97 35.98 2.05
C SER A 750 3.91 36.97 2.54
N ILE A 751 3.05 36.52 3.46
CA ILE A 751 2.00 37.34 4.05
C ILE A 751 2.61 38.18 5.18
N THR A 752 2.35 39.49 5.18
CA THR A 752 2.79 40.40 6.25
C THR A 752 1.62 40.80 7.16
N GLY A 753 1.88 41.59 8.21
CA GLY A 753 0.85 42.00 9.18
C GLY A 753 -0.40 42.67 8.58
N GLU A 754 -0.30 43.32 7.42
CA GLU A 754 -1.48 43.82 6.70
C GLU A 754 -2.41 42.70 6.20
N GLY A 755 -1.83 41.59 5.73
CA GLY A 755 -2.59 40.41 5.31
C GLY A 755 -3.25 39.72 6.50
N TYR A 756 -2.56 39.62 7.63
CA TYR A 756 -3.15 39.12 8.89
C TYR A 756 -4.35 39.96 9.34
N PHE A 757 -4.25 41.28 9.22
CA PHE A 757 -5.36 42.19 9.53
C PHE A 757 -6.57 41.97 8.61
N ALA A 758 -6.34 41.77 7.30
CA ALA A 758 -7.40 41.48 6.34
C ALA A 758 -8.11 40.15 6.66
N LEU A 759 -7.35 39.09 6.95
CA LEU A 759 -7.88 37.79 7.36
C LEU A 759 -8.68 37.90 8.65
N ALA A 760 -8.11 38.50 9.70
CA ALA A 760 -8.79 38.67 10.98
C ALA A 760 -10.11 39.46 10.84
N SER A 761 -10.15 40.44 9.93
CA SER A 761 -11.37 41.22 9.67
C SER A 761 -12.44 40.40 8.95
N ALA A 762 -12.06 39.61 7.93
CA ALA A 762 -12.99 38.76 7.20
C ALA A 762 -13.55 37.63 8.05
N LEU A 763 -12.72 37.03 8.91
CA LEU A 763 -13.11 35.88 9.73
C LEU A 763 -14.09 36.22 10.85
N LYS A 764 -14.27 37.49 11.22
CA LYS A 764 -15.31 37.93 12.17
C LYS A 764 -16.74 37.62 11.69
N SER A 765 -16.96 37.61 10.38
CA SER A 765 -18.26 37.36 9.76
C SER A 765 -18.33 36.00 9.06
N ASN A 766 -17.22 35.28 8.98
CA ASN A 766 -17.17 33.94 8.41
C ASN A 766 -17.62 32.89 9.44
N SER A 767 -18.50 31.98 9.03
CA SER A 767 -19.03 30.92 9.90
C SER A 767 -18.73 29.51 9.39
N CYS A 768 -17.80 29.36 8.44
CA CYS A 768 -17.53 28.07 7.77
C CYS A 768 -16.09 27.62 7.90
N LEU A 769 -15.12 28.54 7.95
CA LEU A 769 -13.71 28.21 8.10
C LEU A 769 -13.44 27.68 9.51
N THR A 770 -12.83 26.50 9.57
CA THR A 770 -12.50 25.79 10.80
C THR A 770 -10.99 25.63 10.99
N GLU A 771 -10.22 25.57 9.90
CA GLU A 771 -8.76 25.46 9.91
C GLU A 771 -8.13 26.53 9.03
N LEU A 772 -7.18 27.28 9.59
CA LEU A 772 -6.32 28.23 8.89
C LEU A 772 -4.87 27.93 9.24
N ASP A 773 -4.06 27.72 8.20
CA ASP A 773 -2.63 27.52 8.32
C ASP A 773 -1.88 28.72 7.75
N LEU A 774 -1.12 29.40 8.60
CA LEU A 774 -0.33 30.59 8.28
C LEU A 774 1.14 30.42 8.65
N ARG A 775 1.61 29.18 8.85
CA ARG A 775 3.00 28.91 9.24
C ARG A 775 3.97 29.58 8.28
N GLY A 776 5.02 30.18 8.83
CA GLY A 776 6.07 30.80 8.03
C GLY A 776 5.76 32.08 7.28
N ASN A 777 4.67 32.73 7.64
CA ASN A 777 4.43 34.10 7.27
C ASN A 777 4.92 35.07 8.35
N ASP A 778 4.85 36.37 8.04
CA ASP A 778 5.25 37.42 8.95
C ASP A 778 4.01 38.14 9.55
N PRO A 779 3.63 37.88 10.81
CA PRO A 779 2.42 38.48 11.38
C PRO A 779 2.49 39.99 11.61
N GLY A 780 3.64 40.64 11.51
CA GLY A 780 3.78 42.02 11.97
C GLY A 780 3.60 42.16 13.49
N ASP A 781 3.61 43.40 14.00
CA ASP A 781 3.56 43.67 15.44
C ASP A 781 2.22 43.29 16.10
N LYS A 782 1.17 43.11 15.30
CA LYS A 782 -0.20 42.92 15.80
C LYS A 782 -0.92 41.70 15.20
N GLY A 783 -0.38 41.04 14.17
CA GLY A 783 -1.12 39.99 13.45
C GLY A 783 -1.44 38.77 14.31
N VAL A 784 -0.49 38.30 15.13
CA VAL A 784 -0.72 37.17 16.05
C VAL A 784 -1.84 37.50 17.03
N LYS A 785 -1.81 38.72 17.59
CA LYS A 785 -2.83 39.18 18.53
C LYS A 785 -4.21 39.20 17.89
N LEU A 786 -4.34 39.78 16.70
CA LEU A 786 -5.62 39.89 15.99
C LEU A 786 -6.29 38.54 15.73
N LEU A 787 -5.51 37.52 15.35
CA LEU A 787 -6.05 36.18 15.11
C LEU A 787 -6.26 35.40 16.42
N THR A 788 -5.40 35.57 17.42
CA THR A 788 -5.58 34.92 18.74
C THR A 788 -6.83 35.44 19.43
N ASP A 789 -7.04 36.77 19.46
CA ASP A 789 -8.22 37.43 20.04
C ASP A 789 -9.52 36.92 19.37
N LEU A 790 -9.46 36.59 18.06
CA LEU A 790 -10.60 36.03 17.32
C LEU A 790 -10.89 34.57 17.72
N VAL A 791 -9.86 33.75 17.95
CA VAL A 791 -10.01 32.34 18.35
C VAL A 791 -10.51 32.21 19.79
N GLU A 792 -10.13 33.14 20.66
CA GLU A 792 -10.61 33.19 22.06
C GLU A 792 -12.07 33.67 22.17
N ASP A 793 -12.63 34.26 21.12
CA ASP A 793 -14.05 34.64 21.06
C ASP A 793 -14.93 33.39 20.94
N GLN A 794 -15.82 33.19 21.92
CA GLN A 794 -16.76 32.07 22.01
C GLN A 794 -17.77 32.02 20.85
N SER A 795 -17.87 33.08 20.05
CA SER A 795 -18.73 33.15 18.87
C SER A 795 -18.09 32.64 17.58
N SER A 796 -16.77 32.33 17.58
CA SER A 796 -16.06 31.87 16.39
C SER A 796 -16.31 30.37 16.08
N THR A 797 -16.42 30.02 14.79
CA THR A 797 -16.53 28.61 14.33
C THR A 797 -15.17 27.91 14.22
N PHE A 798 -14.12 28.60 14.66
CA PHE A 798 -12.75 28.33 14.32
C PHE A 798 -12.15 27.31 15.29
N LYS A 799 -11.61 26.18 14.78
CA LYS A 799 -11.13 25.06 15.61
C LYS A 799 -9.61 25.00 15.70
N THR A 800 -8.91 25.33 14.61
CA THR A 800 -7.48 25.06 14.46
C THR A 800 -6.77 26.22 13.78
N LEU A 801 -5.93 26.96 14.53
CA LEU A 801 -5.03 27.98 13.98
C LEU A 801 -3.61 27.44 14.02
N ARG A 802 -2.94 27.33 12.88
CA ARG A 802 -1.53 26.93 12.83
C ARG A 802 -0.66 28.14 12.49
N LEU A 803 0.19 28.53 13.42
CA LEU A 803 1.14 29.64 13.27
C LEU A 803 2.60 29.16 13.28
N LEU A 804 2.92 28.14 14.06
CA LEU A 804 4.30 27.72 14.31
C LEU A 804 4.79 26.66 13.32
N LYS A 805 5.97 26.86 12.74
CA LYS A 805 6.54 26.02 11.68
C LYS A 805 6.81 24.59 12.13
N SER A 806 7.35 24.40 13.34
CA SER A 806 7.88 23.12 13.80
C SER A 806 7.10 22.54 14.98
N PRO A 807 7.02 21.20 15.11
CA PRO A 807 6.42 20.55 16.28
C PRO A 807 7.11 20.94 17.59
N ASP A 808 8.43 21.13 17.59
CA ASP A 808 9.19 21.57 18.77
C ASP A 808 8.82 23.00 19.19
N ALA A 809 8.57 23.90 18.24
CA ALA A 809 8.09 25.25 18.52
C ALA A 809 6.68 25.21 19.15
N GLU A 810 5.78 24.36 18.63
CA GLU A 810 4.44 24.16 19.17
C GLU A 810 4.48 23.61 20.61
N GLU A 811 5.34 22.62 20.88
CA GLU A 811 5.48 22.08 22.23
C GLU A 811 6.09 23.10 23.20
N ALA A 812 7.08 23.88 22.75
CA ALA A 812 7.63 24.99 23.52
C ALA A 812 6.57 26.04 23.83
N HIS A 813 5.74 26.40 22.84
CA HIS A 813 4.61 27.32 22.99
C HIS A 813 3.60 26.82 24.02
N VAL A 814 3.15 25.56 23.92
CA VAL A 814 2.18 24.97 24.86
C VAL A 814 2.77 24.93 26.28
N SER A 815 4.03 24.53 26.43
CA SER A 815 4.70 24.45 27.73
C SER A 815 4.84 25.83 28.38
N LEU A 816 5.25 26.84 27.60
CA LEU A 816 5.37 28.21 28.08
C LEU A 816 4.01 28.85 28.35
N THR A 817 2.98 28.55 27.55
CA THR A 817 1.61 29.01 27.79
C THR A 817 1.11 28.51 29.14
N LYS A 818 1.35 27.23 29.47
CA LYS A 818 1.01 26.65 30.77
C LYS A 818 1.80 27.27 31.92
N LEU A 819 3.09 27.55 31.72
CA LEU A 819 3.97 28.12 32.74
C LEU A 819 3.64 29.60 33.02
N LEU A 820 3.32 30.37 31.98
CA LEU A 820 3.14 31.82 32.03
C LEU A 820 1.67 32.25 32.10
N ASN A 821 0.74 31.33 31.85
CA ASN A 821 -0.70 31.57 31.73
C ASN A 821 -1.04 32.69 30.72
N THR A 822 -0.28 32.76 29.63
CA THR A 822 -0.43 33.75 28.55
C THR A 822 0.22 33.21 27.28
N ASN A 823 -0.26 33.65 26.10
CA ASN A 823 0.33 33.26 24.81
C ASN A 823 1.76 33.83 24.66
N PRO A 824 2.80 32.98 24.56
CA PRO A 824 4.21 33.40 24.44
C PRO A 824 4.50 34.27 23.22
N LEU A 825 3.74 34.13 22.14
CA LEU A 825 3.92 34.90 20.90
C LEU A 825 3.47 36.36 21.04
N LEU A 826 2.71 36.69 22.10
CA LEU A 826 2.26 38.05 22.40
C LEU A 826 3.20 38.78 23.36
N LEU A 827 4.23 38.09 23.88
CA LEU A 827 5.15 38.67 24.86
C LEU A 827 6.18 39.54 24.17
N ILE A 828 6.46 40.70 24.78
CA ILE A 828 7.62 41.54 24.46
C ILE A 828 8.82 41.11 25.31
N GLU A 829 8.55 40.67 26.54
CA GLU A 829 9.53 40.25 27.52
C GLU A 829 9.22 38.81 27.96
N LEU A 830 10.23 37.95 27.81
CA LEU A 830 10.23 36.59 28.31
C LEU A 830 11.34 36.45 29.36
N ASP A 831 10.93 36.49 30.62
CA ASP A 831 11.83 36.25 31.75
C ASP A 831 11.53 34.86 32.36
N LEU A 832 12.41 33.92 32.04
CA LEU A 832 12.40 32.56 32.58
C LEU A 832 13.51 32.34 33.62
N SER A 833 14.10 33.42 34.15
CA SER A 833 15.23 33.34 35.09
C SER A 833 14.88 32.52 36.33
N ALA A 834 15.62 31.43 36.56
CA ALA A 834 15.38 30.47 37.65
C ALA A 834 13.95 29.90 37.74
N LYS A 835 13.15 29.99 36.67
CA LYS A 835 11.76 29.51 36.62
C LYS A 835 11.63 28.14 35.97
N ILE A 836 12.68 27.65 35.31
CA ILE A 836 12.60 26.40 34.56
C ILE A 836 13.05 25.23 35.45
N GLN A 837 12.09 24.42 35.89
CA GLN A 837 12.36 23.21 36.68
C GLN A 837 12.72 21.99 35.82
N SER A 838 12.34 21.98 34.53
CA SER A 838 12.58 20.89 33.58
C SER A 838 13.44 21.36 32.41
N GLN A 839 14.55 20.65 32.15
CA GLN A 839 15.46 20.90 31.01
C GLN A 839 14.78 20.76 29.64
N SER A 840 13.55 20.22 29.57
CA SER A 840 12.81 20.05 28.32
C SER A 840 12.45 21.38 27.65
N VAL A 841 12.06 22.40 28.42
CA VAL A 841 11.64 23.70 27.88
C VAL A 841 12.82 24.46 27.27
N VAL A 842 13.99 24.45 27.94
CA VAL A 842 15.21 25.10 27.43
C VAL A 842 15.64 24.50 26.10
N LYS A 843 15.54 23.18 25.94
CA LYS A 843 15.96 22.48 24.71
C LYS A 843 15.08 22.79 23.49
N LYS A 844 13.80 23.13 23.71
CA LYS A 844 12.82 23.39 22.65
C LYS A 844 12.58 24.88 22.40
N LEU A 845 12.97 25.74 23.36
CA LEU A 845 12.91 27.19 23.21
C LEU A 845 13.58 27.73 21.92
N PRO A 846 14.74 27.21 21.46
CA PRO A 846 15.34 27.66 20.20
C PRO A 846 14.39 27.54 19.01
N ALA A 847 13.62 26.45 18.91
CA ALA A 847 12.67 26.25 17.81
C ALA A 847 11.57 27.34 17.79
N LEU A 848 11.13 27.79 18.96
CA LEU A 848 10.17 28.90 19.08
C LEU A 848 10.81 30.25 18.71
N LEU A 849 12.07 30.49 19.10
CA LEU A 849 12.78 31.74 18.81
C LEU A 849 13.12 31.90 17.32
N GLU A 850 13.34 30.79 16.61
CA GLU A 850 13.58 30.77 15.17
C GLU A 850 12.32 31.10 14.35
N ASP A 851 11.13 30.91 14.92
CA ASP A 851 9.86 31.18 14.23
C ASP A 851 9.62 32.69 14.05
N SER A 852 9.13 33.08 12.86
CA SER A 852 8.81 34.47 12.52
C SER A 852 7.69 35.07 13.37
N HIS A 853 6.84 34.22 13.98
CA HIS A 853 5.79 34.66 14.90
C HIS A 853 6.33 35.03 16.28
N CYS A 854 7.57 34.65 16.61
CA CYS A 854 8.21 35.04 17.87
C CYS A 854 8.93 36.38 17.71
N ARG A 855 8.43 37.42 18.39
CA ARG A 855 8.92 38.80 18.28
C ARG A 855 9.41 39.38 19.62
N LEU A 856 10.04 38.53 20.43
CA LEU A 856 10.57 38.91 21.74
C LEU A 856 11.65 39.99 21.63
N GLN A 857 11.53 41.03 22.46
CA GLN A 857 12.54 42.09 22.57
C GLN A 857 13.44 41.90 23.77
N ILE A 858 12.96 41.24 24.82
CA ILE A 858 13.71 41.00 26.05
C ILE A 858 13.65 39.50 26.35
N LEU A 859 14.81 38.86 26.41
CA LEU A 859 14.96 37.45 26.78
C LEU A 859 15.91 37.34 27.96
N ARG A 860 15.37 36.92 29.11
CA ARG A 860 16.16 36.63 30.31
C ARG A 860 16.07 35.16 30.66
N LEU A 861 17.23 34.51 30.67
CA LEU A 861 17.39 33.07 30.92
C LEU A 861 18.39 32.82 32.04
N ASN A 862 18.44 33.73 33.02
CA ASN A 862 19.45 33.67 34.07
C ASN A 862 19.27 32.44 34.93
N ASN A 863 20.39 31.81 35.32
CA ASN A 863 20.39 30.70 36.26
C ASN A 863 19.44 29.55 35.84
N ASN A 864 19.49 29.15 34.57
CA ASN A 864 18.69 28.05 34.03
C ASN A 864 19.53 26.81 33.68
N ASN A 865 20.79 26.78 34.11
CA ASN A 865 21.73 25.70 33.82
C ASN A 865 21.84 25.42 32.30
N ILE A 866 21.87 26.49 31.50
CA ILE A 866 22.11 26.42 30.06
C ILE A 866 23.55 25.96 29.85
N SER A 867 23.71 24.81 29.21
CA SER A 867 25.02 24.27 28.85
C SER A 867 25.57 24.94 27.58
N GLU A 868 26.85 24.72 27.29
CA GLU A 868 27.50 25.18 26.07
C GLU A 868 26.74 24.76 24.79
N LYS A 869 26.22 23.52 24.75
CA LYS A 869 25.43 23.02 23.61
C LYS A 869 24.07 23.72 23.50
N ASP A 870 23.40 23.95 24.63
CA ASP A 870 22.09 24.60 24.65
C ASP A 870 22.22 26.09 24.27
N CYS A 871 23.30 26.75 24.71
CA CYS A 871 23.65 28.10 24.30
C CYS A 871 23.87 28.18 22.78
N CYS A 872 24.65 27.26 22.21
CA CYS A 872 24.83 27.18 20.75
C CYS A 872 23.50 27.07 20.00
N ALA A 873 22.58 26.22 20.45
CA ALA A 873 21.27 26.08 19.83
C ALA A 873 20.43 27.36 19.95
N LEU A 874 20.36 27.93 21.16
CA LEU A 874 19.64 29.18 21.45
C LEU A 874 20.14 30.33 20.56
N VAL A 875 21.44 30.53 20.51
CA VAL A 875 22.02 31.63 19.74
C VAL A 875 21.88 31.39 18.23
N SER A 876 21.97 30.13 17.77
CA SER A 876 21.71 29.82 16.35
C SER A 876 20.30 30.25 15.96
N ALA A 877 19.31 30.00 16.80
CA ALA A 877 17.94 30.46 16.57
C ALA A 877 17.82 31.99 16.55
N LEU A 878 18.53 32.68 17.45
CA LEU A 878 18.59 34.15 17.43
C LEU A 878 19.25 34.71 16.16
N CYS A 879 20.25 34.00 15.59
CA CYS A 879 20.84 34.37 14.30
C CYS A 879 19.85 34.23 13.14
N SER A 880 18.92 33.27 13.20
CA SER A 880 17.84 33.11 12.22
C SER A 880 16.79 34.24 12.32
N ASN A 881 16.59 34.82 13.50
CA ASN A 881 15.64 35.92 13.75
C ASN A 881 16.24 37.08 14.58
N PRO A 882 17.21 37.84 14.04
CA PRO A 882 18.03 38.76 14.84
C PRO A 882 17.39 40.14 15.07
N SER A 883 16.29 40.43 14.39
CA SER A 883 15.82 41.81 14.18
C SER A 883 14.95 42.38 15.31
N TYR A 884 14.60 41.59 16.33
CA TYR A 884 13.69 42.02 17.41
C TYR A 884 14.36 42.16 18.77
N LEU A 885 15.38 41.34 19.05
CA LEU A 885 15.93 41.22 20.40
C LEU A 885 16.81 42.43 20.77
N ARG A 886 16.40 43.15 21.83
CA ARG A 886 17.08 44.32 22.38
C ARG A 886 17.85 44.03 23.66
N GLU A 887 17.40 43.05 24.45
CA GLU A 887 18.03 42.65 25.70
C GLU A 887 18.13 41.14 25.78
N LEU A 888 19.34 40.64 25.99
CA LEU A 888 19.64 39.24 26.21
C LEU A 888 20.41 39.11 27.52
N ASP A 889 19.87 38.34 28.45
CA ASP A 889 20.54 38.04 29.72
C ASP A 889 20.70 36.53 29.90
N LEU A 890 21.94 36.08 29.80
CA LEU A 890 22.36 34.68 29.96
C LEU A 890 23.19 34.49 31.23
N SER A 891 23.16 35.44 32.16
CA SER A 891 23.96 35.40 33.38
C SER A 891 23.72 34.12 34.20
N LEU A 892 24.75 33.66 34.91
CA LEU A 892 24.72 32.46 35.77
C LEU A 892 24.45 31.16 34.98
N ASN A 893 25.01 31.03 33.78
CA ASN A 893 24.96 29.81 32.95
C ASN A 893 26.38 29.40 32.51
N THR A 894 26.57 28.22 31.91
CA THR A 894 27.90 27.75 31.48
C THR A 894 28.01 27.73 29.96
N LEU A 895 28.39 28.86 29.36
CA LEU A 895 28.33 29.04 27.91
C LEU A 895 29.46 28.34 27.13
N GLY A 896 30.61 28.10 27.77
CA GLY A 896 31.78 27.48 27.12
C GLY A 896 32.36 28.30 25.97
N LEU A 897 33.33 27.74 25.25
CA LEU A 897 33.98 28.43 24.13
C LEU A 897 33.06 28.49 22.91
N SER A 898 32.45 27.37 22.53
CA SER A 898 31.63 27.31 21.32
C SER A 898 30.33 28.12 21.46
N GLY A 899 29.72 28.15 22.65
CA GLY A 899 28.57 29.01 22.93
C GLY A 899 28.93 30.49 22.80
N MET A 900 30.14 30.88 23.22
CA MET A 900 30.65 32.24 23.04
C MET A 900 30.97 32.57 21.57
N GLU A 901 31.59 31.65 20.82
CA GLU A 901 31.81 31.83 19.38
C GLU A 901 30.49 32.03 18.63
N ARG A 902 29.44 31.29 19.00
CA ARG A 902 28.11 31.47 18.42
C ARG A 902 27.51 32.81 18.82
N LEU A 903 27.60 33.21 20.09
CA LEU A 903 27.14 34.53 20.54
C LEU A 903 27.83 35.66 19.79
N ASN A 904 29.12 35.51 19.53
CA ASN A 904 29.90 36.43 18.72
C ASN A 904 29.36 36.51 17.29
N SER A 905 29.02 35.38 16.66
CA SER A 905 28.38 35.39 15.33
C SER A 905 27.03 36.12 15.29
N PHE A 906 26.25 36.05 16.38
CA PHE A 906 25.01 36.82 16.52
C PHE A 906 25.29 38.33 16.62
N LEU A 907 26.33 38.71 17.36
CA LEU A 907 26.75 40.11 17.47
C LEU A 907 27.33 40.64 16.14
N GLU A 908 28.02 39.80 15.34
CA GLU A 908 28.52 40.19 14.02
C GLU A 908 27.39 40.35 12.97
N ASN A 909 26.17 39.87 13.24
CA ASN A 909 25.06 39.94 12.29
C ASN A 909 24.62 41.41 12.06
N PRO A 910 24.57 41.90 10.81
CA PRO A 910 24.25 43.31 10.51
C PRO A 910 22.82 43.70 10.90
N HIS A 911 21.93 42.74 11.08
CA HIS A 911 20.54 42.95 11.50
C HIS A 911 20.34 42.83 13.01
N CYS A 912 21.41 42.58 13.78
CA CYS A 912 21.37 42.55 15.24
C CYS A 912 21.15 43.96 15.81
N ILE A 913 20.08 44.13 16.60
CA ILE A 913 19.70 45.40 17.25
C ILE A 913 19.87 45.36 18.77
N LEU A 914 20.71 44.45 19.27
CA LEU A 914 20.90 44.22 20.70
C LEU A 914 21.50 45.46 21.39
N GLN A 915 20.85 45.89 22.47
CA GLN A 915 21.22 47.07 23.25
C GLN A 915 21.80 46.71 24.61
N LYS A 916 21.39 45.57 25.19
CA LYS A 916 21.90 45.09 26.48
C LYS A 916 22.26 43.62 26.39
N LEU A 917 23.45 43.30 26.87
CA LEU A 917 23.95 41.93 26.95
C LEU A 917 24.44 41.65 28.37
N GLY A 918 23.79 40.68 29.02
CA GLY A 918 24.16 40.16 30.34
C GLY A 918 24.83 38.80 30.25
N LEU A 919 26.09 38.72 30.69
CA LEU A 919 26.90 37.50 30.72
C LEU A 919 27.63 37.36 32.07
N LYS A 920 26.99 37.78 33.15
CA LYS A 920 27.60 37.73 34.48
C LYS A 920 27.74 36.27 34.92
N ASN A 921 28.91 35.86 35.43
CA ASN A 921 29.18 34.48 35.87
C ASN A 921 28.84 33.43 34.77
N CYS A 922 29.42 33.59 33.59
CA CYS A 922 29.22 32.71 32.43
C CYS A 922 30.40 31.76 32.13
N SER A 923 31.47 31.80 32.94
CA SER A 923 32.70 31.02 32.76
C SER A 923 33.39 31.24 31.41
N ILE A 924 33.42 32.49 30.93
CA ILE A 924 34.00 32.87 29.63
C ILE A 924 35.54 32.78 29.70
N THR A 925 36.15 32.13 28.71
CA THR A 925 37.62 31.97 28.56
C THR A 925 38.26 33.19 27.91
N GLU A 926 39.61 33.31 27.99
CA GLU A 926 40.37 34.38 27.33
C GLU A 926 40.10 34.48 25.82
N GLU A 927 40.08 33.33 25.15
CA GLU A 927 39.76 33.21 23.72
C GLU A 927 38.34 33.73 23.43
N GLY A 928 37.36 33.44 24.30
CA GLY A 928 35.99 33.92 24.20
C GLY A 928 35.88 35.44 24.27
N TYR A 929 36.65 36.12 25.14
CA TYR A 929 36.66 37.59 25.20
C TYR A 929 37.33 38.22 23.98
N SER A 930 38.44 37.66 23.53
CA SER A 930 39.16 38.17 22.35
C SER A 930 38.28 38.14 21.11
N ALA A 931 37.55 37.03 20.92
CA ALA A 931 36.58 36.89 19.84
C ALA A 931 35.39 37.86 19.99
N MET A 932 34.89 38.07 21.20
CA MET A 932 33.80 39.02 21.47
C MET A 932 34.22 40.47 21.19
N VAL A 933 35.41 40.88 21.64
CA VAL A 933 35.96 42.21 21.36
C VAL A 933 36.09 42.42 19.84
N SER A 934 36.68 41.45 19.14
CA SER A 934 36.83 41.50 17.68
C SER A 934 35.48 41.63 16.96
N SER A 935 34.44 40.95 17.46
CA SER A 935 33.09 40.99 16.91
C SER A 935 32.42 42.36 17.14
N LEU A 936 32.57 42.89 18.36
CA LEU A 936 32.05 44.21 18.72
C LEU A 936 32.74 45.34 17.92
N GLU A 937 34.03 45.22 17.64
CA GLU A 937 34.78 46.16 16.80
C GLU A 937 34.31 46.17 15.34
N LYS A 938 33.93 45.00 14.81
CA LYS A 938 33.42 44.91 13.44
C LYS A 938 32.08 45.62 13.35
N HIS A 939 31.00 45.14 13.99
CA HIS A 939 29.62 45.53 13.59
C HIS A 939 28.58 45.58 14.75
N THR A 940 28.78 46.37 15.81
CA THR A 940 27.66 46.65 16.79
C THR A 940 27.63 48.09 17.35
N PRO A 941 27.19 49.10 16.57
CA PRO A 941 27.00 50.44 17.10
C PRO A 941 25.78 50.59 18.03
N GLN A 942 25.02 49.54 18.33
CA GLN A 942 23.78 49.67 19.15
C GLN A 942 23.92 49.19 20.59
N LEU A 943 24.98 48.45 20.95
CA LEU A 943 25.15 47.93 22.31
C LEU A 943 25.46 49.07 23.29
N ARG A 944 24.59 49.23 24.31
CA ARG A 944 24.65 50.30 25.31
C ARG A 944 25.04 49.81 26.70
N GLU A 945 24.68 48.58 27.05
CA GLU A 945 25.00 47.98 28.35
C GLU A 945 25.62 46.59 28.15
N LEU A 946 26.78 46.37 28.77
CA LEU A 946 27.47 45.09 28.78
C LEU A 946 27.82 44.71 30.23
N ASP A 947 27.34 43.55 30.67
CA ASP A 947 27.63 42.97 31.99
C ASP A 947 28.47 41.70 31.84
N LEU A 948 29.74 41.77 32.24
CA LEU A 948 30.67 40.64 32.24
C LEU A 948 31.12 40.27 33.66
N GLY A 949 30.39 40.74 34.69
CA GLY A 949 30.81 40.56 36.07
C GLY A 949 31.00 39.09 36.47
N GLY A 950 31.95 38.82 37.36
CA GLY A 950 32.15 37.52 37.97
C GLY A 950 32.82 36.48 37.06
N ASN A 951 33.23 36.89 35.86
CA ASN A 951 34.08 36.08 35.01
C ASN A 951 35.57 36.43 35.17
N LYS A 952 36.47 35.49 34.87
CA LYS A 952 37.93 35.65 35.02
C LYS A 952 38.54 36.41 33.84
N ILE A 953 38.29 37.71 33.76
CA ILE A 953 38.76 38.59 32.66
C ILE A 953 40.26 38.91 32.80
N GLU A 954 40.70 39.18 34.03
CA GLU A 954 42.09 39.57 34.35
C GLU A 954 42.56 40.83 33.59
N ASP A 955 43.82 41.23 33.78
CA ASP A 955 44.35 42.44 33.15
C ASP A 955 44.51 42.30 31.63
N SER A 956 44.78 41.09 31.12
CA SER A 956 44.92 40.82 29.67
C SER A 956 43.58 41.03 28.95
N GLY A 957 42.50 40.42 29.45
CA GLY A 957 41.16 40.61 28.89
C GLY A 957 40.67 42.04 29.00
N LEU A 958 40.96 42.74 30.10
CA LEU A 958 40.60 44.15 30.23
C LEU A 958 41.37 45.05 29.26
N LYS A 959 42.65 44.77 28.98
CA LYS A 959 43.43 45.50 27.96
C LYS A 959 42.81 45.37 26.57
N GLN A 960 42.28 44.18 26.23
CA GLN A 960 41.56 43.97 24.97
C GLN A 960 40.23 44.74 24.94
N LEU A 961 39.41 44.65 26.00
CA LEU A 961 38.18 45.46 26.12
C LEU A 961 38.47 46.97 26.10
N SER A 962 39.61 47.39 26.63
CA SER A 962 40.05 48.78 26.60
C SER A 962 40.35 49.25 25.17
N ALA A 963 40.80 48.38 24.26
CA ALA A 963 40.97 48.72 22.84
C ALA A 963 39.63 49.09 22.18
N LEU A 964 38.55 48.35 22.49
CA LEU A 964 37.20 48.69 22.04
C LEU A 964 36.75 50.07 22.55
N LEU A 965 37.04 50.40 23.80
CA LEU A 965 36.68 51.70 24.39
C LEU A 965 37.49 52.88 23.81
N LYS A 966 38.66 52.63 23.22
CA LYS A 966 39.41 53.66 22.46
C LYS A 966 38.73 54.00 21.14
N ASN A 967 37.92 53.11 20.60
CA ASN A 967 37.24 53.33 19.34
C ASN A 967 36.10 54.35 19.49
N SER A 968 36.14 55.41 18.67
CA SER A 968 35.12 56.47 18.66
C SER A 968 33.71 55.97 18.27
N SER A 969 33.60 54.81 17.60
CA SER A 969 32.33 54.19 17.24
C SER A 969 31.69 53.39 18.39
N CYS A 970 32.38 53.21 19.52
CA CYS A 970 31.84 52.50 20.68
C CYS A 970 30.72 53.30 21.36
N ASN A 971 29.53 52.68 21.43
CA ASN A 971 28.32 53.29 21.98
C ASN A 971 27.92 52.74 23.36
N LEU A 972 28.83 52.00 24.01
CA LEU A 972 28.64 51.53 25.38
C LEU A 972 28.48 52.72 26.33
N THR A 973 27.35 52.75 27.02
CA THR A 973 27.02 53.75 28.04
C THR A 973 27.24 53.22 29.44
N LYS A 974 27.18 51.90 29.60
CA LYS A 974 27.32 51.20 30.87
C LYS A 974 28.11 49.92 30.71
N LEU A 975 29.15 49.77 31.53
CA LEU A 975 30.01 48.60 31.54
C LEU A 975 30.14 48.07 32.96
N LYS A 976 29.83 46.78 33.17
CA LYS A 976 29.96 46.12 34.46
C LYS A 976 30.99 45.00 34.38
N LEU A 977 31.98 45.10 35.25
CA LEU A 977 33.15 44.23 35.35
C LEU A 977 33.40 43.88 36.82
N CYS A 978 32.34 43.71 37.61
CA CYS A 978 32.46 43.40 39.02
C CYS A 978 33.07 42.00 39.23
N ASN A 979 33.97 41.79 40.19
CA ASN A 979 34.58 40.49 40.52
C ASN A 979 35.28 39.81 39.33
N CYS A 980 36.08 40.57 38.57
CA CYS A 980 36.71 40.12 37.34
C CYS A 980 38.21 39.83 37.44
N HIS A 981 38.76 39.82 38.67
CA HIS A 981 40.19 39.60 38.97
C HIS A 981 41.12 40.63 38.30
N ILE A 982 40.64 41.86 38.14
CA ILE A 982 41.40 42.96 37.54
C ILE A 982 42.30 43.59 38.59
N THR A 983 43.56 43.86 38.25
CA THR A 983 44.55 44.51 39.12
C THR A 983 44.80 45.98 38.72
N GLU A 984 45.71 46.65 39.42
CA GLU A 984 46.09 48.04 39.16
C GLU A 984 46.51 48.28 37.70
N GLU A 985 47.16 47.31 37.06
CA GLU A 985 47.60 47.44 35.66
C GLU A 985 46.42 47.44 34.67
N GLY A 986 45.38 46.64 34.91
CA GLY A 986 44.14 46.69 34.13
C GLY A 986 43.40 48.01 34.30
N TYR A 987 43.32 48.53 35.53
CA TYR A 987 42.72 49.84 35.80
C TYR A 987 43.44 51.00 35.09
N LYS A 988 44.79 50.98 35.08
CA LYS A 988 45.59 51.95 34.31
C LYS A 988 45.29 51.89 32.82
N ALA A 989 45.20 50.69 32.26
CA ALA A 989 44.88 50.50 30.84
C ALA A 989 43.49 51.04 30.48
N LEU A 990 42.49 50.78 31.34
CA LEU A 990 41.13 51.27 31.18
C LEU A 990 41.07 52.81 31.28
N ALA A 991 41.74 53.40 32.27
CA ALA A 991 41.80 54.86 32.42
C ALA A 991 42.47 55.51 31.19
N SER A 992 43.61 54.97 30.75
CA SER A 992 44.29 55.46 29.55
C SER A 992 43.42 55.36 28.29
N ALA A 993 42.62 54.30 28.14
CA ALA A 993 41.69 54.17 27.03
C ALA A 993 40.60 55.25 27.04
N LEU A 994 40.01 55.51 28.20
CA LEU A 994 38.99 56.55 28.37
C LEU A 994 39.55 57.97 28.20
N GLU A 995 40.77 58.24 28.67
CA GLU A 995 41.48 59.50 28.42
C GLU A 995 41.72 59.73 26.93
N SER A 996 42.12 58.68 26.20
CA SER A 996 42.41 58.76 24.77
C SER A 996 41.16 58.88 23.88
N ASN A 997 39.96 58.61 24.42
CA ASN A 997 38.68 58.76 23.74
C ASN A 997 37.74 59.69 24.52
N PRO A 998 37.94 61.02 24.44
CA PRO A 998 37.09 62.01 25.11
C PRO A 998 35.64 61.99 24.58
N SER A 999 35.40 61.46 23.38
CA SER A 999 34.07 61.26 22.80
C SER A 999 33.32 60.03 23.33
N SER A 1000 33.96 59.18 24.15
CA SER A 1000 33.37 57.96 24.72
C SER A 1000 31.96 58.20 25.28
N HIS A 1001 31.03 57.29 24.99
CA HIS A 1001 29.65 57.34 25.49
C HIS A 1001 29.50 56.76 26.90
N LEU A 1002 30.59 56.24 27.50
CA LEU A 1002 30.54 55.56 28.78
C LEU A 1002 30.21 56.55 29.91
N THR A 1003 29.07 56.34 30.55
CA THR A 1003 28.57 57.16 31.66
C THR A 1003 28.63 56.44 33.00
N GLU A 1004 28.59 55.11 32.99
CA GLU A 1004 28.50 54.28 34.20
C GLU A 1004 29.44 53.08 34.13
N LEU A 1005 30.31 52.94 35.12
CA LEU A 1005 31.34 51.90 35.18
C LEU A 1005 31.29 51.21 36.54
N HIS A 1006 31.07 49.89 36.53
CA HIS A 1006 31.01 49.08 37.75
C HIS A 1006 32.22 48.15 37.81
N LEU A 1007 33.02 48.29 38.87
CA LEU A 1007 34.27 47.56 39.04
C LEU A 1007 34.42 46.94 40.45
N ARG A 1008 33.31 46.80 41.18
CA ARG A 1008 33.27 46.20 42.54
C ARG A 1008 33.95 44.84 42.59
N GLY A 1009 34.59 44.49 43.71
CA GLY A 1009 35.30 43.21 43.85
C GLY A 1009 36.57 43.01 43.00
N ASN A 1010 37.24 44.07 42.57
CA ASN A 1010 38.56 44.03 41.91
C ASN A 1010 39.63 44.70 42.78
N TYR A 1011 40.87 44.78 42.27
CA TYR A 1011 42.05 45.26 42.98
C TYR A 1011 42.71 46.46 42.26
N PRO A 1012 42.13 47.68 42.35
CA PRO A 1012 42.54 48.82 41.53
C PRO A 1012 43.93 49.38 41.83
N GLY A 1013 44.48 49.09 43.01
CA GLY A 1013 45.63 49.81 43.55
C GLY A 1013 45.42 51.33 43.65
N LYS A 1014 46.39 52.05 44.22
CA LYS A 1014 46.25 53.50 44.43
C LYS A 1014 46.23 54.27 43.11
N SER A 1015 47.08 53.88 42.18
CA SER A 1015 47.21 54.59 40.91
C SER A 1015 45.96 54.40 40.04
N GLY A 1016 45.39 53.20 40.02
CA GLY A 1016 44.16 52.92 39.28
C GLY A 1016 42.96 53.70 39.80
N VAL A 1017 42.76 53.75 41.13
CA VAL A 1017 41.71 54.59 41.75
C VAL A 1017 41.92 56.07 41.41
N LYS A 1018 43.16 56.56 41.54
CA LYS A 1018 43.49 57.97 41.27
C LYS A 1018 43.17 58.37 39.83
N LEU A 1019 43.56 57.55 38.85
CA LEU A 1019 43.34 57.84 37.43
C LEU A 1019 41.83 57.86 37.08
N LEU A 1020 41.07 56.84 37.49
CA LEU A 1020 39.63 56.79 37.21
C LEU A 1020 38.82 57.87 37.95
N LYS A 1021 39.19 58.21 39.20
CA LYS A 1021 38.56 59.34 39.90
C LYS A 1021 38.95 60.69 39.29
N GLY A 1022 40.16 60.80 38.74
CA GLY A 1022 40.58 61.97 37.96
C GLY A 1022 39.68 62.20 36.75
N LEU A 1023 39.36 61.14 36.00
CA LEU A 1023 38.39 61.17 34.90
C LEU A 1023 36.98 61.57 35.35
N LEU A 1024 36.54 61.13 36.53
CA LEU A 1024 35.23 61.51 37.09
C LEU A 1024 35.17 62.99 37.51
N ALA A 1025 36.30 63.56 37.91
CA ALA A 1025 36.42 64.96 38.30
C ALA A 1025 36.55 65.93 37.10
N ASP A 1026 36.88 65.43 35.90
CA ASP A 1026 36.93 66.24 34.69
C ASP A 1026 35.51 66.60 34.20
N PRO A 1027 35.12 67.90 34.20
CA PRO A 1027 33.77 68.31 33.76
C PRO A 1027 33.48 68.00 32.29
N ASN A 1028 34.51 67.86 31.45
CA ASN A 1028 34.38 67.58 30.02
C ASN A 1028 34.25 66.08 29.72
N HIS A 1029 34.51 65.20 30.68
CA HIS A 1029 34.40 63.77 30.49
C HIS A 1029 32.96 63.25 30.73
N LYS A 1030 32.54 62.23 29.96
CA LYS A 1030 31.16 61.71 30.02
C LYS A 1030 30.91 60.73 31.17
N LEU A 1031 31.95 60.14 31.78
CA LEU A 1031 31.81 59.25 32.93
C LEU A 1031 31.21 60.02 34.12
N LYS A 1032 30.05 59.59 34.63
CA LYS A 1032 29.34 60.23 35.75
C LYS A 1032 29.17 59.32 36.97
N LYS A 1033 29.25 58.01 36.79
CA LYS A 1033 29.08 57.03 37.86
C LYS A 1033 30.20 56.01 37.82
N LEU A 1034 30.93 55.91 38.93
CA LEU A 1034 31.99 54.92 39.12
C LEU A 1034 31.69 54.14 40.41
N MET A 1035 31.41 52.85 40.28
CA MET A 1035 31.10 51.96 41.41
C MET A 1035 32.32 51.09 41.72
N LEU A 1036 33.13 51.52 42.70
CA LEU A 1036 34.29 50.76 43.18
C LEU A 1036 33.94 49.92 44.41
N LEU A 1037 33.18 50.48 45.35
CA LEU A 1037 32.89 49.82 46.62
C LEU A 1037 31.48 49.24 46.64
N ASN A 1038 31.28 48.24 47.50
CA ASN A 1038 29.94 47.81 47.86
C ASN A 1038 29.17 48.95 48.56
N PRO A 1039 27.83 49.02 48.49
CA PRO A 1039 27.07 50.17 49.01
C PRO A 1039 27.40 50.55 50.46
N ASP A 1040 27.51 49.55 51.34
CA ASP A 1040 27.83 49.77 52.76
C ASP A 1040 29.28 50.24 52.96
N ALA A 1041 30.20 49.77 52.11
CA ALA A 1041 31.60 50.19 52.09
C ALA A 1041 31.77 51.59 51.47
N GLU A 1042 30.92 51.97 50.51
CA GLU A 1042 30.87 53.30 49.90
C GLU A 1042 30.42 54.34 50.93
N GLU A 1043 29.36 54.06 51.69
CA GLU A 1043 28.91 54.92 52.80
C GLU A 1043 30.02 55.08 53.85
N SER A 1044 30.67 53.96 54.19
CA SER A 1044 31.78 53.94 55.13
C SER A 1044 33.00 54.71 54.63
N CYS A 1045 33.31 54.60 53.34
CA CYS A 1045 34.39 55.34 52.69
C CYS A 1045 34.08 56.84 52.65
N SER A 1046 32.83 57.24 52.40
CA SER A 1046 32.42 58.65 52.42
C SER A 1046 32.56 59.25 53.81
N PHE A 1047 32.12 58.52 54.85
CA PHE A 1047 32.33 58.92 56.24
C PHE A 1047 33.82 59.08 56.57
N LEU A 1048 34.65 58.08 56.25
CA LEU A 1048 36.08 58.15 56.50
C LEU A 1048 36.77 59.27 55.70
N ALA A 1049 36.31 59.57 54.49
CA ALA A 1049 36.82 60.67 53.69
C ALA A 1049 36.59 62.02 54.36
N GLN A 1050 35.41 62.23 54.95
CA GLN A 1050 35.10 63.44 55.71
C GLN A 1050 35.97 63.56 56.97
N VAL A 1051 36.21 62.45 57.66
CA VAL A 1051 37.01 62.40 58.89
C VAL A 1051 38.51 62.61 58.62
N LEU A 1052 38.99 62.11 57.48
CA LEU A 1052 40.41 62.15 57.11
C LEU A 1052 40.79 63.34 56.24
N ASP A 1053 39.80 64.06 55.70
CA ASP A 1053 39.95 65.12 54.67
C ASP A 1053 40.76 64.64 53.44
N THR A 1054 40.63 63.35 53.13
CA THR A 1054 41.30 62.71 52.00
C THR A 1054 40.59 61.41 51.66
N ASP A 1055 40.71 60.96 50.41
CA ASP A 1055 40.09 59.72 49.94
C ASP A 1055 40.75 58.49 50.60
N PRO A 1056 40.02 57.73 51.43
CA PRO A 1056 40.54 56.56 52.13
C PRO A 1056 41.14 55.50 51.19
N LEU A 1057 40.64 55.42 49.95
CA LEU A 1057 41.13 54.47 48.94
C LEU A 1057 42.55 54.77 48.44
N LEU A 1058 43.08 55.97 48.69
CA LEU A 1058 44.43 56.37 48.28
C LEU A 1058 45.48 56.15 49.39
N LEU A 1059 45.06 55.72 50.58
CA LEU A 1059 45.93 55.58 51.75
C LEU A 1059 46.52 54.17 51.88
N THR A 1060 47.81 54.09 52.21
CA THR A 1060 48.48 52.84 52.67
C THR A 1060 48.60 52.81 54.18
N GLU A 1061 48.64 54.00 54.79
CA GLU A 1061 48.65 54.16 56.22
C GLU A 1061 47.54 55.15 56.59
N MET A 1062 46.73 54.79 57.58
CA MET A 1062 45.57 55.57 58.00
C MET A 1062 45.65 55.77 59.50
N ASN A 1063 45.60 57.01 59.94
CA ASN A 1063 45.58 57.36 61.36
C ASN A 1063 44.22 57.95 61.72
N LEU A 1064 43.44 57.17 62.46
CA LEU A 1064 42.12 57.55 62.97
C LEU A 1064 42.13 57.82 64.48
N SER A 1065 43.32 57.88 65.10
CA SER A 1065 43.48 58.23 66.50
C SER A 1065 42.78 59.54 66.80
N GLU A 1066 41.89 59.54 67.79
CA GLU A 1066 41.08 60.71 68.22
C GLU A 1066 40.10 61.27 67.16
N LYS A 1067 39.98 60.63 65.99
CA LYS A 1067 39.16 61.12 64.86
C LYS A 1067 37.82 60.39 64.68
N ILE A 1068 37.63 59.23 65.30
CA ILE A 1068 36.37 58.46 65.28
C ILE A 1068 35.89 58.19 66.72
N GLN A 1069 34.57 58.23 66.97
CA GLN A 1069 34.01 58.07 68.32
C GLN A 1069 32.80 57.12 68.34
N GLY A 1070 32.89 56.02 69.09
CA GLY A 1070 31.78 55.10 69.35
C GLY A 1070 31.66 53.90 68.40
N ASN A 1071 30.77 52.97 68.74
CA ASN A 1071 30.65 51.66 68.07
C ASN A 1071 30.15 51.75 66.62
N SER A 1072 29.40 52.80 66.27
CA SER A 1072 28.89 53.02 64.91
C SER A 1072 30.03 53.31 63.93
N ASP A 1073 30.93 54.21 64.28
CA ASP A 1073 32.08 54.60 63.45
C ASP A 1073 33.07 53.45 63.27
N VAL A 1074 33.26 52.64 64.33
CA VAL A 1074 34.07 51.42 64.27
C VAL A 1074 33.45 50.39 63.33
N ARG A 1075 32.11 50.21 63.33
CA ARG A 1075 31.44 49.32 62.36
C ARG A 1075 31.65 49.81 60.92
N LYS A 1076 31.49 51.11 60.67
CA LYS A 1076 31.77 51.71 59.35
C LYS A 1076 33.22 51.47 58.92
N LEU A 1077 34.18 51.67 59.81
CA LEU A 1077 35.58 51.34 59.53
C LEU A 1077 35.77 49.84 59.21
N CYS A 1078 35.17 48.94 59.99
CA CYS A 1078 35.24 47.50 59.71
C CYS A 1078 34.64 47.15 58.34
N THR A 1079 33.49 47.72 57.99
CA THR A 1079 32.84 47.54 56.69
C THR A 1079 33.74 48.02 55.54
N PHE A 1080 34.41 49.16 55.69
CA PHE A 1080 35.38 49.65 54.71
C PHE A 1080 36.62 48.74 54.58
N LEU A 1081 37.17 48.27 55.72
CA LEU A 1081 38.33 47.38 55.74
C LEU A 1081 38.06 45.99 55.15
N GLN A 1082 36.80 45.55 55.13
CA GLN A 1082 36.38 44.28 54.55
C GLN A 1082 36.22 44.32 53.03
N ASP A 1083 36.16 45.50 52.40
CA ASP A 1083 36.05 45.61 50.94
C ASP A 1083 37.39 45.33 50.26
N SER A 1084 37.35 44.64 49.11
CA SER A 1084 38.54 44.24 48.35
C SER A 1084 39.36 45.42 47.82
N HIS A 1085 38.75 46.60 47.70
CA HIS A 1085 39.41 47.82 47.23
C HIS A 1085 40.20 48.54 48.34
N CYS A 1086 40.09 48.12 49.60
CA CYS A 1086 40.86 48.69 50.69
C CYS A 1086 42.33 48.24 50.62
N GLY A 1087 43.21 49.12 50.12
CA GLY A 1087 44.66 48.89 50.04
C GLY A 1087 45.45 49.26 51.31
N LEU A 1088 44.78 49.34 52.46
CA LEU A 1088 45.38 49.82 53.70
C LEU A 1088 46.35 48.80 54.30
N GLN A 1089 47.61 49.19 54.49
CA GLN A 1089 48.66 48.33 55.03
C GLN A 1089 48.93 48.59 56.52
N LYS A 1090 48.72 49.82 57.00
CA LYS A 1090 48.84 50.18 58.42
C LYS A 1090 47.66 51.02 58.89
N LEU A 1091 47.05 50.61 60.00
CA LEU A 1091 46.01 51.37 60.67
C LEU A 1091 46.52 51.78 62.06
N LYS A 1092 46.62 53.09 62.31
CA LYS A 1092 46.87 53.63 63.64
C LYS A 1092 45.56 54.09 64.24
N LEU A 1093 45.13 53.39 65.28
CA LEU A 1093 43.89 53.66 65.99
C LEU A 1093 44.17 53.73 67.49
N VAL A 1094 44.27 54.95 68.02
CA VAL A 1094 44.25 55.20 69.47
C VAL A 1094 42.84 55.66 69.82
N VAL A 1095 42.04 54.74 70.36
CA VAL A 1095 40.70 55.04 70.88
C VAL A 1095 40.84 55.39 72.36
N LEU A 1096 40.50 56.62 72.74
CA LEU A 1096 40.26 56.95 74.14
C LEU A 1096 38.93 56.29 74.54
N PHE A 1097 38.98 55.10 75.12
CA PHE A 1097 37.83 54.53 75.82
C PHE A 1097 37.56 55.38 77.07
N VAL A 1098 36.61 56.31 76.99
CA VAL A 1098 35.94 56.79 78.19
C VAL A 1098 34.87 55.75 78.54
N PHE A 1099 35.20 54.84 79.46
CA PHE A 1099 34.17 54.07 80.16
C PHE A 1099 33.32 55.06 80.96
N THR A 1100 32.14 55.39 80.43
CA THR A 1100 31.04 55.91 81.25
C THR A 1100 30.05 54.78 81.46
N LYS A 1101 29.66 54.63 82.73
CA LYS A 1101 28.91 53.52 83.34
C LYS A 1101 27.61 53.17 82.63
#